data_AF-A0A947GKX4-F1
#
_entry.id   AF-A0A947GKX4-F1
#
_cell.length_a   1.000
_cell.length_b   1.000
_cell.length_c   1.000
_cell.angle_alpha   90.00
_cell.angle_beta   90.00
_cell.angle_gamma   90.00
#
_symmetry.space_group_name_H-M   'P 1'
#
loop_
_entity.id
_entity.type
_entity.pdbx_description
1 polymer ?
#
loop_
_entity_poly.entity_id
_entity_poly.type
_entity_poly.pdbx_seq_one_letter_code
_entity_poly.pdbx_strand_id
1 'polypeptide(L)'
;MDYGMDDGMGDGYIYQPGGSLPPNAPSYIPRQADDDLFKALLAGTYCYVLTSRQMGKSSLRVRTVERLYEAGVRCAEVELLGIGSQEITANQWYGGIIQVLISSLGLRINRRQWLRDHGDLSPVQRLGTFIEQVVLPQTHQPLVLFFDEIDSVLGLNFPTDDFFGLLRNWHEQRANQPAYDRLTVVMLGVATPSDLMQNSHATPFNIGRAIELQAFSLADAQPLLQGLATVTAKPNGVLREILDWTGGQPFLTQKVCQLYVQEATPRSQESGVRSQVFPSVRTLIQTRILDNWQVQDEPEHLRTIQSRLLRNVRSPQRSLRLYRQILKRGAIPADNSFEQRELRLTGLVTRRQGQLQVFNRIYGTVFDRAWIARQLAGLAPPVSNPPWQLPWMGLGATILVLLVRSLGLLQPLELVAFDQLLRSQPPEPADDRFLIITVSEADMQYQDRLGMKRQGSLSDDALLQVWQKIKPHDPRVFGLDLYHDFPFSPALAAQLPPDDRFIGVCEIGQTVEVDTPVSIPSPPNVSADQLGFTDFAIDPDYRIRRQLLGVKRTDVCDTDMAFSLQLTLRYLVSEGITLDFLSSDLIQLGDLLVPKISPTAGGYRLDPEEQAGYQILVNYRSQSPRQVTLRELLEGQLDDQLAEWSRDRIVLIGLAEPKDAQFTPKQSKRMLGVTIHAQQASQLISATLDDRPLIWWLPEWGEGLWILVWTVGSNSVVWGIYYLFRNSSLRSRFLRNYSLVCVVVLAGMTMSLLVVCYLMLLIGGWLPLVPPLLATALSLGGSSNLTRPKP
;
A
#
# COMPACT_ATOMS: atom_id res chain seq x y z
N MET A 1 48.27 -9.83 21.90
CA MET A 1 48.60 -10.96 21.02
C MET A 1 49.96 -10.65 20.45
N ASP A 2 50.94 -11.47 20.82
CA ASP A 2 52.30 -11.44 20.30
C ASP A 2 52.28 -11.48 18.77
N TYR A 3 52.93 -10.51 18.15
CA TYR A 3 53.46 -10.68 16.81
C TYR A 3 54.97 -10.81 16.96
N GLY A 4 55.48 -11.99 16.59
CA GLY A 4 56.89 -12.31 16.60
C GLY A 4 57.68 -11.31 15.76
N MET A 5 58.77 -10.81 16.36
CA MET A 5 59.89 -10.27 15.60
C MET A 5 60.49 -11.43 14.81
N ASP A 6 60.29 -11.41 13.50
CA ASP A 6 61.11 -12.16 12.56
C ASP A 6 62.27 -11.25 12.16
N ASP A 7 63.35 -11.31 12.94
CA ASP A 7 64.64 -10.71 12.63
C ASP A 7 65.28 -11.50 11.49
N GLY A 8 65.09 -11.05 10.24
CA GLY A 8 65.81 -11.65 9.12
C GLY A 8 65.36 -11.28 7.71
N MET A 9 65.54 -10.04 7.26
CA MET A 9 65.85 -9.71 5.85
C MET A 9 66.61 -8.38 5.75
N GLY A 10 67.68 -8.35 4.97
CA GLY A 10 68.63 -7.24 4.89
C GLY A 10 68.05 -5.90 4.41
N ASP A 11 68.84 -4.84 4.61
CA ASP A 11 68.60 -3.43 4.28
C ASP A 11 68.12 -3.17 2.83
N GLY A 12 66.85 -3.50 2.55
CA GLY A 12 66.18 -3.26 1.28
C GLY A 12 65.19 -2.11 1.39
N TYR A 13 65.14 -1.24 0.38
CA TYR A 13 64.13 -0.18 0.29
C TYR A 13 62.72 -0.79 0.12
N ILE A 14 61.77 -0.44 1.00
CA ILE A 14 60.41 -1.00 1.02
C ILE A 14 59.38 0.03 0.54
N TYR A 15 58.61 -0.35 -0.49
CA TYR A 15 57.35 0.30 -0.83
C TYR A 15 56.22 -0.29 0.01
N GLN A 16 55.36 0.57 0.56
CA GLN A 16 54.25 0.17 1.41
C GLN A 16 52.96 0.79 0.85
N PRO A 17 52.31 0.14 -0.13
CA PRO A 17 51.01 0.59 -0.61
C PRO A 17 49.91 0.30 0.42
N GLY A 18 49.38 1.37 1.02
CA GLY A 18 48.28 1.28 1.98
C GLY A 18 48.74 1.32 3.43
N GLY A 19 47.78 1.57 4.34
CA GLY A 19 48.07 1.88 5.73
C GLY A 19 48.80 3.21 5.93
N SER A 20 49.12 3.53 7.17
CA SER A 20 49.94 4.70 7.51
C SER A 20 51.42 4.34 7.45
N LEU A 21 52.21 5.10 6.69
CA LEU A 21 53.65 4.99 6.71
C LEU A 21 54.21 5.46 8.07
N PRO A 22 55.16 4.72 8.68
CA PRO A 22 55.86 5.19 9.86
C PRO A 22 56.69 6.45 9.55
N PRO A 23 57.04 7.26 10.56
CA PRO A 23 57.66 8.56 10.31
C PRO A 23 59.02 8.50 9.59
N ASN A 24 59.78 7.43 9.83
CA ASN A 24 61.08 7.15 9.22
C ASN A 24 61.00 6.32 7.92
N ALA A 25 59.80 6.10 7.35
CA ALA A 25 59.66 5.31 6.13
C ALA A 25 60.45 5.93 4.97
N PRO A 26 61.39 5.20 4.33
CA PRO A 26 62.19 5.73 3.23
C PRO A 26 61.35 6.03 1.98
N SER A 27 60.16 5.41 1.88
CA SER A 27 59.18 5.63 0.81
C SER A 27 58.19 6.76 1.06
N TYR A 28 58.31 7.48 2.18
CA TYR A 28 57.52 8.69 2.40
C TYR A 28 58.00 9.83 1.50
N ILE A 29 57.04 10.51 0.85
CA ILE A 29 57.31 11.70 0.05
C ILE A 29 56.87 12.93 0.84
N PRO A 30 57.82 13.77 1.31
CA PRO A 30 57.47 15.05 1.93
C PRO A 30 56.82 15.97 0.90
N ARG A 31 55.72 16.62 1.30
CA ARG A 31 54.97 17.57 0.46
C ARG A 31 54.90 18.93 1.15
N GLN A 32 54.54 19.97 0.39
CA GLN A 32 54.28 21.30 0.96
C GLN A 32 53.25 21.26 2.10
N ALA A 33 52.26 20.37 2.02
CA ALA A 33 51.25 20.17 3.05
C ALA A 33 51.83 19.73 4.42
N ASP A 34 52.95 19.02 4.44
CA ASP A 34 53.64 18.63 5.68
C ASP A 34 54.13 19.84 6.46
N ASP A 35 54.72 20.80 5.76
CA ASP A 35 55.21 22.03 6.37
C ASP A 35 54.09 23.03 6.65
N ASP A 36 53.11 23.15 5.75
CA ASP A 36 51.98 24.04 5.92
C ASP A 36 51.15 23.65 7.14
N LEU A 37 50.85 22.35 7.31
CA LEU A 37 50.11 21.85 8.46
C LEU A 37 50.92 22.04 9.75
N PHE A 38 52.19 21.62 9.76
CA PHE A 38 53.04 21.74 10.94
C PHE A 38 53.17 23.20 11.41
N LYS A 39 53.50 24.13 10.50
CA LYS A 39 53.65 25.57 10.83
C LYS A 39 52.33 26.18 11.29
N ALA A 40 51.21 25.83 10.65
CA ALA A 40 49.90 26.36 11.04
C ALA A 40 49.48 25.87 12.44
N LEU A 41 49.69 24.59 12.76
CA LEU A 41 49.39 24.04 14.07
C LEU A 41 50.30 24.59 15.16
N LEU A 42 51.59 24.80 14.86
CA LEU A 42 52.53 25.45 15.79
C LEU A 42 52.13 26.90 16.10
N ALA A 43 51.56 27.61 15.12
CA ALA A 43 50.99 28.94 15.29
C ALA A 43 49.60 28.95 15.95
N GLY A 44 49.10 27.80 16.41
CA GLY A 44 47.79 27.67 17.05
C GLY A 44 46.59 27.79 16.09
N THR A 45 46.80 27.69 14.78
CA THR A 45 45.75 27.84 13.77
C THR A 45 44.95 26.54 13.62
N TYR A 46 43.62 26.63 13.71
CA TYR A 46 42.75 25.47 13.44
C TYR A 46 42.90 25.05 11.98
N CYS A 47 43.00 23.75 11.71
CA CYS A 47 43.26 23.25 10.37
C CYS A 47 42.28 22.14 9.94
N TYR A 48 42.13 21.93 8.64
CA TYR A 48 41.44 20.74 8.14
C TYR A 48 42.07 20.18 6.86
N VAL A 49 42.14 18.85 6.79
CA VAL A 49 42.67 18.07 5.66
C VAL A 49 41.56 17.17 5.12
N LEU A 50 40.74 17.73 4.23
CA LEU A 50 39.56 17.07 3.68
C LEU A 50 39.79 16.68 2.22
N THR A 51 40.02 15.39 1.96
CA THR A 51 40.33 14.87 0.61
C THR A 51 39.95 13.40 0.46
N SER A 52 39.98 12.88 -0.78
CA SER A 52 39.65 11.49 -1.08
C SER A 52 40.53 10.47 -0.35
N ARG A 53 40.08 9.21 -0.31
CA ARG A 53 40.87 8.11 0.26
C ARG A 53 42.20 7.92 -0.46
N GLN A 54 43.14 7.31 0.25
CA GLN A 54 44.43 6.89 -0.32
C GLN A 54 45.31 8.05 -0.87
N MET A 55 45.13 9.26 -0.31
CA MET A 55 45.93 10.46 -0.58
C MET A 55 47.03 10.72 0.46
N GLY A 56 47.25 9.80 1.40
CA GLY A 56 48.29 9.93 2.43
C GLY A 56 47.95 10.89 3.58
N LYS A 57 46.66 11.00 3.95
CA LYS A 57 46.19 11.80 5.10
C LYS A 57 46.77 11.28 6.42
N SER A 58 46.62 9.98 6.67
CA SER A 58 47.05 9.35 7.92
C SER A 58 48.58 9.37 8.07
N SER A 59 49.33 9.23 6.98
CA SER A 59 50.80 9.38 7.01
C SER A 59 51.25 10.82 7.27
N LEU A 60 50.56 11.82 6.70
CA LEU A 60 50.78 13.23 7.03
C LEU A 60 50.53 13.48 8.53
N ARG A 61 49.44 12.92 9.07
CA ARG A 61 49.09 13.02 10.49
C ARG A 61 50.20 12.46 11.38
N VAL A 62 50.63 11.22 11.15
CA VAL A 62 51.67 10.54 11.93
C VAL A 62 52.95 11.39 12.02
N ARG A 63 53.44 11.90 10.89
CA ARG A 63 54.64 12.77 10.87
C ARG A 63 54.42 14.12 11.54
N THR A 64 53.24 14.71 11.36
CA THR A 64 52.93 16.00 11.98
C THR A 64 52.90 15.86 13.50
N VAL A 65 52.33 14.78 14.03
CA VAL A 65 52.30 14.49 15.47
C VAL A 65 53.70 14.30 16.02
N GLU A 66 54.57 13.55 15.34
CA GLU A 66 55.97 13.40 15.75
C GLU A 66 56.72 14.74 15.78
N ARG A 67 56.63 15.54 14.71
CA ARG A 67 57.26 16.86 14.65
C ARG A 67 56.73 17.81 15.73
N LEU A 68 55.44 17.76 16.03
CA LEU A 68 54.82 18.56 17.10
C LEU A 68 55.31 18.11 18.49
N TYR A 69 55.43 16.80 18.70
CA TYR A 69 55.98 16.25 19.93
C TYR A 69 57.43 16.72 20.16
N GLU A 70 58.27 16.68 19.12
CA GLU A 70 59.64 17.21 19.15
C GLU A 70 59.67 18.72 19.45
N ALA A 71 58.66 19.46 19.00
CA ALA A 71 58.49 20.88 19.27
C ALA A 71 57.87 21.19 20.65
N GLY A 72 57.67 20.18 21.51
CA GLY A 72 57.11 20.35 22.86
C GLY A 72 55.60 20.57 22.90
N VAL A 73 54.89 20.21 21.82
CA VAL A 73 53.42 20.30 21.72
C VAL A 73 52.81 18.93 22.04
N ARG A 74 51.86 18.91 22.98
CA ARG A 74 51.12 17.70 23.32
C ARG A 74 50.05 17.45 22.26
N CYS A 75 49.89 16.19 21.84
CA CYS A 75 48.88 15.80 20.87
C CYS A 75 47.92 14.78 21.48
N ALA A 76 46.64 14.84 21.10
CA ALA A 76 45.70 13.76 21.33
C ALA A 76 44.99 13.40 20.03
N GLU A 77 45.00 12.12 19.70
CA GLU A 77 44.36 11.59 18.51
C GLU A 77 43.02 10.99 18.87
N VAL A 78 41.99 11.39 18.14
CA VAL A 78 40.62 10.93 18.27
C VAL A 78 40.18 10.38 16.91
N GLU A 79 40.30 9.08 16.75
CA GLU A 79 39.78 8.37 15.58
C GLU A 79 38.27 8.14 15.76
N LEU A 80 37.46 8.86 15.01
CA LEU A 80 36.00 8.87 15.22
C LEU A 80 35.31 7.60 14.71
N LEU A 81 35.88 6.94 13.72
CA LEU A 81 35.34 5.70 13.14
C LEU A 81 35.26 4.57 14.18
N GLY A 82 36.25 4.47 15.08
CA GLY A 82 36.32 3.43 16.10
C GLY A 82 35.37 3.61 17.29
N ILE A 83 34.70 4.77 17.40
CA ILE A 83 33.82 5.09 18.53
C ILE A 83 32.41 4.49 18.35
N GLY A 84 31.92 4.37 17.12
CA GLY A 84 30.64 3.69 16.83
C GLY A 84 29.99 4.13 15.51
N SER A 85 29.02 3.32 15.06
CA SER A 85 28.28 3.47 13.81
C SER A 85 26.78 3.74 14.05
N GLN A 86 25.90 3.45 13.09
CA GLN A 86 24.47 3.83 13.06
C GLN A 86 23.67 3.53 14.35
N GLU A 87 24.02 2.53 15.13
CA GLU A 87 23.29 2.15 16.35
C GLU A 87 23.73 2.89 17.63
N ILE A 88 24.74 3.77 17.54
CA ILE A 88 25.25 4.50 18.71
C ILE A 88 24.38 5.70 19.07
N THR A 89 24.12 5.89 20.35
CA THR A 89 23.45 7.08 20.87
C THR A 89 24.42 8.26 21.04
N ALA A 90 23.91 9.49 21.03
CA ALA A 90 24.73 10.69 21.28
C ALA A 90 25.52 10.58 22.60
N ASN A 91 24.88 10.14 23.69
CA ASN A 91 25.54 9.94 24.99
C ASN A 91 26.74 8.96 24.91
N GLN A 92 26.58 7.86 24.18
CA GLN A 92 27.66 6.89 24.00
C GLN A 92 28.78 7.45 23.11
N TRP A 93 28.44 8.19 22.06
CA TRP A 93 29.40 8.75 21.11
C TRP A 93 30.28 9.84 21.75
N TYR A 94 29.66 10.86 22.37
CA TYR A 94 30.40 11.89 23.11
C TYR A 94 31.17 11.30 24.30
N GLY A 95 30.58 10.30 24.98
CA GLY A 95 31.27 9.55 26.02
C GLY A 95 32.50 8.78 25.50
N GLY A 96 32.44 8.26 24.28
CA GLY A 96 33.57 7.62 23.60
C GLY A 96 34.69 8.62 23.27
N ILE A 97 34.36 9.83 22.81
CA ILE A 97 35.34 10.91 22.60
C ILE A 97 36.06 11.23 23.92
N ILE A 98 35.31 11.38 25.01
CA ILE A 98 35.88 11.59 26.35
C ILE A 98 36.80 10.42 26.74
N GLN A 99 36.40 9.17 26.48
CA GLN A 99 37.24 8.00 26.76
C GLN A 99 38.57 8.05 26.02
N VAL A 100 38.54 8.41 24.73
CA VAL A 100 39.75 8.52 23.90
C VAL A 100 40.64 9.63 24.43
N LEU A 101 40.08 10.81 24.77
CA LEU A 101 40.85 11.90 25.36
C LEU A 101 41.48 11.52 26.70
N ILE A 102 40.75 10.81 27.57
CA ILE A 102 41.29 10.27 28.83
C ILE A 102 42.50 9.39 28.57
N SER A 103 42.38 8.44 27.63
CA SER A 103 43.45 7.50 27.30
C SER A 103 44.64 8.18 26.63
N SER A 104 44.42 8.97 25.57
CA SER A 104 45.45 9.65 24.79
C SER A 104 46.23 10.69 25.60
N LEU A 105 45.57 11.35 26.57
CA LEU A 105 46.22 12.32 27.45
C LEU A 105 46.66 11.75 28.80
N GLY A 106 46.41 10.48 29.09
CA GLY A 106 46.79 9.84 30.36
C GLY A 106 46.11 10.47 31.59
N LEU A 107 44.86 10.91 31.46
CA LEU A 107 44.12 11.59 32.53
C LEU A 107 43.60 10.58 33.57
N ARG A 108 43.67 10.93 34.85
CA ARG A 108 43.19 10.06 35.96
C ARG A 108 41.73 10.35 36.32
N ILE A 109 40.82 10.16 35.36
CA ILE A 109 39.37 10.39 35.55
C ILE A 109 38.57 9.13 35.21
N ASN A 110 37.62 8.77 36.08
CA ASN A 110 36.67 7.70 35.78
C ASN A 110 35.55 8.23 34.88
N ARG A 111 35.54 7.81 33.61
CA ARG A 111 34.51 8.23 32.63
C ARG A 111 33.08 7.99 33.10
N ARG A 112 32.78 6.82 33.68
CA ARG A 112 31.40 6.48 34.09
C ARG A 112 30.92 7.39 35.20
N GLN A 113 31.80 7.72 36.14
CA GLN A 113 31.50 8.66 37.21
C GLN A 113 31.31 10.07 36.66
N TRP A 114 32.25 10.57 35.84
CA TRP A 114 32.15 11.89 35.20
C TRP A 114 30.81 12.09 34.46
N LEU A 115 30.40 11.10 33.66
CA LEU A 115 29.16 11.15 32.91
C LEU A 115 27.89 11.11 33.79
N ARG A 116 27.97 10.49 34.97
CA ARG A 116 26.85 10.47 35.93
C ARG A 116 26.75 11.79 36.67
N ASP A 117 27.88 12.33 37.12
CA ASP A 117 27.94 13.56 37.92
C ASP A 117 27.47 14.79 37.12
N HIS A 118 27.55 14.73 35.79
CA HIS A 118 27.08 15.77 34.85
C HIS A 118 25.86 15.31 34.03
N GLY A 119 25.04 14.43 34.61
CA GLY A 119 23.88 13.82 33.94
C GLY A 119 22.79 14.82 33.52
N ASP A 120 22.78 16.01 34.12
CA ASP A 120 21.89 17.14 33.84
C ASP A 120 22.27 17.91 32.56
N LEU A 121 23.55 17.87 32.16
CA LEU A 121 24.04 18.51 30.94
C LEU A 121 23.73 17.68 29.69
N SER A 122 23.56 18.36 28.55
CA SER A 122 23.48 17.68 27.25
C SER A 122 24.82 16.99 26.89
N PRO A 123 24.82 15.96 26.02
CA PRO A 123 26.03 15.22 25.68
C PRO A 123 27.19 16.10 25.16
N VAL A 124 26.88 17.11 24.34
CA VAL A 124 27.87 18.06 23.80
C VAL A 124 28.41 18.98 24.89
N GLN A 125 27.55 19.45 25.80
CA GLN A 125 27.97 20.27 26.95
C GLN A 125 28.89 19.48 27.87
N ARG A 126 28.62 18.18 28.13
CA ARG A 126 29.52 17.34 28.92
C ARG A 126 30.92 17.24 28.33
N LEU A 127 31.04 17.17 26.99
CA LEU A 127 32.35 17.19 26.33
C LEU A 127 33.01 18.56 26.47
N GLY A 128 32.26 19.66 26.30
CA GLY A 128 32.75 21.02 26.50
C GLY A 128 33.29 21.25 27.91
N THR A 129 32.47 20.93 28.92
CA THR A 129 32.85 21.00 30.34
C THR A 129 34.03 20.09 30.67
N PHE A 130 34.13 18.91 30.05
CA PHE A 130 35.30 18.04 30.22
C PHE A 130 36.59 18.67 29.69
N ILE A 131 36.54 19.34 28.52
CA ILE A 131 37.70 20.10 28.04
C ILE A 131 38.08 21.21 29.03
N GLU A 132 37.10 21.98 29.48
CA GLU A 132 37.30 23.16 30.33
C GLU A 132 37.81 22.81 31.73
N GLN A 133 37.19 21.83 32.40
CA GLN A 133 37.44 21.54 33.81
C GLN A 133 38.46 20.42 34.04
N VAL A 134 38.72 19.59 33.02
CA VAL A 134 39.64 18.44 33.15
C VAL A 134 40.84 18.59 32.24
N VAL A 135 40.63 18.75 30.93
CA VAL A 135 41.75 18.71 29.96
C VAL A 135 42.63 19.95 30.07
N LEU A 136 42.07 21.16 30.00
CA LEU A 136 42.83 22.41 30.02
C LEU A 136 43.58 22.66 31.35
N PRO A 137 43.04 22.32 32.54
CA PRO A 137 43.76 22.50 33.80
C PRO A 137 44.90 21.51 34.00
N GLN A 138 44.82 20.31 33.41
CA GLN A 138 45.83 19.25 33.56
C GLN A 138 46.85 19.21 32.42
N THR A 139 46.67 20.03 31.39
CA THR A 139 47.63 20.21 30.31
C THR A 139 48.15 21.64 30.37
N HIS A 140 49.46 21.84 30.52
CA HIS A 140 50.07 23.19 30.58
C HIS A 140 50.83 23.58 29.31
N GLN A 141 51.21 22.58 28.50
CA GLN A 141 51.82 22.77 27.18
C GLN A 141 50.75 23.13 26.13
N PRO A 142 51.14 23.64 24.94
CA PRO A 142 50.24 23.67 23.79
C PRO A 142 49.70 22.28 23.48
N LEU A 143 48.42 22.19 23.16
CA LEU A 143 47.67 20.96 22.94
C LEU A 143 47.01 20.99 21.56
N VAL A 144 47.29 19.97 20.74
CA VAL A 144 46.60 19.77 19.46
C VAL A 144 45.71 18.54 19.52
N LEU A 145 44.42 18.70 19.23
CA LEU A 145 43.45 17.62 19.10
C LEU A 145 43.28 17.25 17.63
N PHE A 146 43.61 16.02 17.27
CA PHE A 146 43.43 15.45 15.93
C PHE A 146 42.13 14.65 15.88
N PHE A 147 41.15 15.11 15.13
CA PHE A 147 39.94 14.34 14.81
C PHE A 147 40.10 13.69 13.43
N ASP A 148 40.38 12.38 13.42
CA ASP A 148 40.57 11.60 12.18
C ASP A 148 39.29 10.84 11.80
N GLU A 149 39.17 10.52 10.51
CA GLU A 149 37.95 9.97 9.89
C GLU A 149 36.69 10.78 10.27
N ILE A 150 36.77 12.13 10.17
CA ILE A 150 35.66 13.04 10.48
C ILE A 150 34.41 12.79 9.64
N ASP A 151 34.54 12.13 8.49
CA ASP A 151 33.42 11.70 7.65
C ASP A 151 32.55 10.61 8.28
N SER A 152 33.02 9.93 9.34
CA SER A 152 32.21 8.95 10.08
C SER A 152 30.95 9.57 10.70
N VAL A 153 30.98 10.88 11.01
CA VAL A 153 29.83 11.60 11.58
C VAL A 153 28.62 11.63 10.65
N LEU A 154 28.83 11.48 9.34
CA LEU A 154 27.76 11.45 8.33
C LEU A 154 26.90 10.19 8.42
N GLY A 155 27.42 9.15 9.07
CA GLY A 155 26.73 7.87 9.28
C GLY A 155 25.97 7.78 10.61
N LEU A 156 25.97 8.84 11.43
CA LEU A 156 25.32 8.83 12.75
C LEU A 156 23.83 9.15 12.64
N ASN A 157 23.02 8.50 13.47
CA ASN A 157 21.56 8.65 13.49
C ASN A 157 21.06 9.82 14.37
N PHE A 158 21.94 10.76 14.73
CA PHE A 158 21.62 11.96 15.49
C PHE A 158 22.39 13.16 14.91
N PRO A 159 21.89 14.40 15.06
CA PRO A 159 22.54 15.60 14.53
C PRO A 159 23.89 15.85 15.21
N THR A 160 24.90 16.22 14.42
CA THR A 160 26.27 16.47 14.87
C THR A 160 26.73 17.93 14.68
N ASP A 161 25.83 18.81 14.22
CA ASP A 161 26.11 20.25 14.08
C ASP A 161 26.63 20.86 15.41
N ASP A 162 26.06 20.43 16.54
CA ASP A 162 26.48 20.89 17.88
C ASP A 162 27.94 20.53 18.21
N PHE A 163 28.44 19.39 17.73
CA PHE A 163 29.84 19.00 17.92
C PHE A 163 30.78 19.99 17.24
N PHE A 164 30.49 20.34 15.99
CA PHE A 164 31.28 21.33 15.26
C PHE A 164 31.09 22.75 15.79
N GLY A 165 29.89 23.07 16.30
CA GLY A 165 29.62 24.30 17.05
C GLY A 165 30.50 24.40 18.31
N LEU A 166 30.68 23.30 19.02
CA LEU A 166 31.59 23.22 20.18
C LEU A 166 33.06 23.46 19.79
N LEU A 167 33.53 22.86 18.68
CA LEU A 167 34.90 23.11 18.19
C LEU A 167 35.12 24.59 17.88
N ARG A 168 34.14 25.23 17.24
CA ARG A 168 34.19 26.67 16.98
C ARG A 168 34.19 27.47 18.30
N ASN A 169 33.34 27.09 19.26
CA ASN A 169 33.27 27.75 20.54
C ASN A 169 34.63 27.76 21.25
N TRP A 170 35.37 26.64 21.25
CA TRP A 170 36.72 26.58 21.82
C TRP A 170 37.68 27.61 21.20
N HIS A 171 37.58 27.85 19.89
CA HIS A 171 38.38 28.88 19.22
C HIS A 171 37.95 30.29 19.65
N GLU A 172 36.64 30.55 19.76
CA GLU A 172 36.11 31.86 20.18
C GLU A 172 36.45 32.18 21.64
N GLN A 173 36.50 31.18 22.53
CA GLN A 173 36.88 31.36 23.94
C GLN A 173 38.28 31.93 24.13
N ARG A 174 39.17 31.80 23.14
CA ARG A 174 40.52 32.41 23.16
C ARG A 174 40.51 33.90 23.43
N ALA A 175 39.46 34.61 23.02
CA ALA A 175 39.35 36.06 23.25
C ALA A 175 39.23 36.44 24.74
N ASN A 176 38.65 35.55 25.56
CA ASN A 176 38.31 35.85 26.95
C ASN A 176 38.93 34.89 27.98
N GLN A 177 39.46 33.75 27.52
CA GLN A 177 39.98 32.68 28.36
C GLN A 177 41.36 32.21 27.86
N PRO A 178 42.47 32.69 28.46
CA PRO A 178 43.83 32.36 28.02
C PRO A 178 44.16 30.86 28.00
N ALA A 179 43.43 30.04 28.76
CA ALA A 179 43.60 28.59 28.72
C ALA A 179 43.32 28.00 27.32
N TYR A 180 42.40 28.59 26.56
CA TYR A 180 42.02 28.13 25.21
C TYR A 180 43.02 28.53 24.12
N ASP A 181 43.93 29.48 24.37
CA ASP A 181 45.00 29.83 23.42
C ASP A 181 45.92 28.65 23.14
N ARG A 182 46.03 27.75 24.12
CA ARG A 182 46.85 26.54 24.04
C ARG A 182 46.14 25.40 23.30
N LEU A 183 44.83 25.47 23.05
CA LEU A 183 44.06 24.38 22.45
C LEU A 183 43.85 24.60 20.96
N THR A 184 44.42 23.73 20.12
CA THR A 184 44.27 23.77 18.67
C THR A 184 43.60 22.50 18.16
N VAL A 185 42.76 22.62 17.13
CA VAL A 185 42.02 21.50 16.55
C VAL A 185 42.41 21.28 15.10
N VAL A 186 42.57 20.02 14.70
CA VAL A 186 42.70 19.61 13.30
C VAL A 186 41.72 18.50 12.95
N MET A 187 41.04 18.65 11.82
CA MET A 187 40.07 17.67 11.30
C MET A 187 40.60 17.01 10.03
N LEU A 188 40.59 15.67 9.99
CA LEU A 188 41.02 14.88 8.83
C LEU A 188 39.90 13.93 8.41
N GLY A 189 39.66 13.80 7.10
CA GLY A 189 38.70 12.82 6.59
C GLY A 189 38.34 12.98 5.12
N VAL A 190 37.33 12.21 4.70
CA VAL A 190 36.82 12.10 3.33
C VAL A 190 35.45 12.78 3.24
N ALA A 191 35.44 14.11 3.34
CA ALA A 191 34.23 14.90 3.21
C ALA A 191 34.53 16.24 2.52
N THR A 192 33.50 17.00 2.17
CA THR A 192 33.63 18.44 1.97
C THR A 192 33.11 19.19 3.21
N PRO A 193 33.52 20.45 3.46
CA PRO A 193 32.98 21.24 4.57
C PRO A 193 31.45 21.28 4.60
N SER A 194 30.82 21.38 3.42
CA SER A 194 29.35 21.38 3.28
C SER A 194 28.67 20.04 3.56
N ASP A 195 29.41 18.93 3.54
CA ASP A 195 28.84 17.62 3.89
C ASP A 195 28.76 17.47 5.42
N LEU A 196 29.75 18.01 6.14
CA LEU A 196 29.89 17.88 7.59
C LEU A 196 28.95 18.79 8.39
N MET A 197 28.51 19.93 7.84
CA MET A 197 27.57 20.84 8.49
C MET A 197 26.67 21.54 7.47
N GLN A 198 25.37 21.63 7.74
CA GLN A 198 24.38 22.26 6.85
C GLN A 198 24.26 23.78 7.04
N ASN A 199 24.49 24.28 8.26
CA ASN A 199 24.37 25.70 8.62
C ASN A 199 25.65 26.49 8.33
N SER A 200 25.70 27.22 7.21
CA SER A 200 26.93 27.88 6.72
C SER A 200 27.46 29.06 7.56
N HIS A 201 26.61 29.68 8.39
CA HIS A 201 26.95 30.92 9.10
C HIS A 201 27.74 30.72 10.40
N ALA A 202 27.88 29.49 10.91
CA ALA A 202 28.55 29.19 12.19
C ALA A 202 29.54 28.01 12.13
N THR A 203 30.13 27.75 10.97
CA THR A 203 31.01 26.57 10.80
C THR A 203 32.43 26.83 11.36
N PRO A 204 33.12 25.81 11.92
CA PRO A 204 34.56 25.88 12.22
C PRO A 204 35.42 25.95 10.96
N PHE A 205 34.85 25.66 9.78
CA PHE A 205 35.57 25.73 8.50
C PHE A 205 35.78 27.17 8.00
N ASN A 206 35.02 28.14 8.51
CA ASN A 206 35.22 29.57 8.20
C ASN A 206 36.41 30.18 8.95
N ILE A 207 36.80 29.59 10.08
CA ILE A 207 37.91 30.05 10.93
C ILE A 207 39.17 29.18 10.78
N GLY A 208 39.01 27.94 10.30
CA GLY A 208 40.12 27.02 10.07
C GLY A 208 40.79 27.20 8.72
N ARG A 209 42.09 26.90 8.65
CA ARG A 209 42.88 26.86 7.42
C ARG A 209 42.73 25.51 6.71
N ALA A 210 42.33 25.54 5.44
CA ALA A 210 42.38 24.36 4.57
C ALA A 210 43.83 23.99 4.25
N ILE A 211 44.18 22.72 4.45
CA ILE A 211 45.45 22.15 3.99
C ILE A 211 45.18 21.20 2.84
N GLU A 212 45.64 21.58 1.64
CA GLU A 212 45.41 20.81 0.43
C GLU A 212 46.46 19.70 0.25
N LEU A 213 46.01 18.46 0.13
CA LEU A 213 46.87 17.33 -0.25
C LEU A 213 46.90 17.16 -1.76
N GLN A 214 48.03 17.53 -2.35
CA GLN A 214 48.28 17.38 -3.78
C GLN A 214 48.76 15.96 -4.13
N ALA A 215 48.54 15.58 -5.39
CA ALA A 215 49.11 14.37 -5.97
C ALA A 215 50.61 14.55 -6.20
N PHE A 216 51.37 13.46 -6.23
CA PHE A 216 52.82 13.52 -6.40
C PHE A 216 53.21 14.09 -7.77
N SER A 217 54.09 15.08 -7.76
CA SER A 217 54.84 15.48 -8.94
C SER A 217 56.11 14.64 -9.08
N LEU A 218 56.72 14.67 -10.26
CA LEU A 218 58.02 14.01 -10.47
C LEU A 218 59.13 14.63 -9.59
N ALA A 219 59.01 15.91 -9.26
CA ALA A 219 59.97 16.61 -8.40
C ALA A 219 59.85 16.14 -6.93
N ASP A 220 58.63 15.87 -6.47
CA ASP A 220 58.39 15.42 -5.09
C ASP A 220 58.67 13.92 -4.93
N ALA A 221 58.39 13.11 -5.96
CA ALA A 221 58.46 11.64 -5.89
C ALA A 221 59.88 11.05 -5.91
N GLN A 222 60.92 11.88 -5.77
CA GLN A 222 62.33 11.45 -5.78
C GLN A 222 62.66 10.33 -4.78
N PRO A 223 62.11 10.29 -3.54
CA PRO A 223 62.34 9.18 -2.62
C PRO A 223 62.01 7.81 -3.21
N LEU A 224 60.98 7.72 -4.06
CA LEU A 224 60.59 6.49 -4.73
C LEU A 224 61.61 6.00 -5.77
N LEU A 225 62.57 6.83 -6.18
CA LEU A 225 63.61 6.39 -7.12
C LEU A 225 64.57 5.40 -6.48
N GLN A 226 64.79 5.47 -5.16
CA GLN A 226 65.77 4.61 -4.49
C GLN A 226 65.42 3.13 -4.67
N GLY A 227 64.15 2.77 -4.53
CA GLY A 227 63.70 1.40 -4.78
C GLY A 227 63.68 1.01 -6.26
N LEU A 228 63.43 1.94 -7.19
CA LEU A 228 63.47 1.64 -8.63
C LEU A 228 64.90 1.48 -9.16
N ALA A 229 65.85 2.23 -8.59
CA ALA A 229 67.26 2.21 -8.99
C ALA A 229 67.93 0.85 -8.72
N THR A 230 67.36 0.02 -7.83
CA THR A 230 67.86 -1.33 -7.56
C THR A 230 67.61 -2.30 -8.72
N VAL A 231 66.61 -2.01 -9.57
CA VAL A 231 66.18 -2.92 -10.65
C VAL A 231 66.34 -2.34 -12.04
N THR A 232 66.42 -1.02 -12.24
CA THR A 232 66.51 -0.42 -13.59
C THR A 232 67.60 0.66 -13.70
N ALA A 233 68.26 0.72 -14.86
CA ALA A 233 69.21 1.78 -15.21
C ALA A 233 68.53 3.12 -15.58
N LYS A 234 67.19 3.14 -15.74
CA LYS A 234 66.41 4.35 -16.09
C LYS A 234 65.27 4.63 -15.08
N PRO A 235 65.56 4.74 -13.77
CA PRO A 235 64.52 4.86 -12.75
C PRO A 235 63.65 6.11 -12.91
N ASN A 236 64.24 7.23 -13.37
CA ASN A 236 63.52 8.47 -13.67
C ASN A 236 62.48 8.31 -14.80
N GLY A 237 62.83 7.57 -15.85
CA GLY A 237 61.92 7.33 -16.97
C GLY A 237 60.75 6.44 -16.57
N VAL A 238 61.04 5.39 -15.79
CA VAL A 238 60.03 4.49 -15.21
C VAL A 238 59.09 5.25 -14.27
N LEU A 239 59.63 6.03 -13.33
CA LEU A 239 58.81 6.79 -12.39
C LEU A 239 57.91 7.80 -13.11
N ARG A 240 58.40 8.47 -14.16
CA ARG A 240 57.58 9.37 -14.98
C ARG A 240 56.40 8.64 -15.62
N GLU A 241 56.64 7.49 -16.24
CA GLU A 241 55.57 6.69 -16.85
C GLU A 241 54.57 6.18 -15.79
N ILE A 242 55.06 5.76 -14.61
CA ILE A 242 54.20 5.37 -13.48
C ILE A 242 53.30 6.55 -13.07
N LEU A 243 53.86 7.74 -12.87
CA LEU A 243 53.10 8.94 -12.50
C LEU A 243 52.08 9.34 -13.56
N ASP A 244 52.41 9.18 -14.85
CA ASP A 244 51.47 9.44 -15.95
C ASP A 244 50.25 8.50 -15.89
N TRP A 245 50.45 7.25 -15.48
CA TRP A 245 49.34 6.28 -15.32
C TRP A 245 48.54 6.48 -14.04
N THR A 246 49.21 6.75 -12.92
CA THR A 246 48.59 6.85 -11.58
C THR A 246 48.08 8.25 -11.27
N GLY A 247 48.46 9.25 -12.08
CA GLY A 247 48.16 10.67 -11.85
C GLY A 247 48.82 11.22 -10.58
N GLY A 248 49.86 10.55 -10.08
CA GLY A 248 50.52 10.88 -8.81
C GLY A 248 49.72 10.50 -7.55
N GLN A 249 48.67 9.68 -7.66
CA GLN A 249 47.93 9.22 -6.49
C GLN A 249 48.86 8.39 -5.58
N PRO A 250 49.04 8.73 -4.29
CA PRO A 250 50.07 8.11 -3.45
C PRO A 250 50.03 6.59 -3.38
N PHE A 251 48.85 6.02 -3.10
CA PHE A 251 48.68 4.57 -3.01
C PHE A 251 49.01 3.85 -4.31
N LEU A 252 48.41 4.24 -5.44
CA LEU A 252 48.67 3.58 -6.72
C LEU A 252 50.11 3.76 -7.17
N THR A 253 50.72 4.92 -6.91
CA THR A 253 52.13 5.17 -7.27
C THR A 253 53.06 4.21 -6.53
N GLN A 254 52.89 4.05 -5.21
CA GLN A 254 53.66 3.05 -4.46
C GLN A 254 53.35 1.62 -4.89
N LYS A 255 52.08 1.28 -5.14
CA LYS A 255 51.66 -0.07 -5.57
C LYS A 255 52.32 -0.46 -6.90
N VAL A 256 52.31 0.46 -7.87
CA VAL A 256 52.94 0.21 -9.18
C VAL A 256 54.46 0.14 -9.05
N CYS A 257 55.11 0.99 -8.25
CA CYS A 257 56.55 0.88 -8.00
C CYS A 257 56.92 -0.46 -7.35
N GLN A 258 56.13 -0.91 -6.37
CA GLN A 258 56.31 -2.21 -5.72
C GLN A 258 56.20 -3.37 -6.71
N LEU A 259 55.12 -3.39 -7.51
CA LEU A 259 54.91 -4.41 -8.55
C LEU A 259 56.03 -4.41 -9.59
N TYR A 260 56.52 -3.23 -9.97
CA TYR A 260 57.62 -3.09 -10.92
C TYR A 260 58.91 -3.72 -10.38
N VAL A 261 59.26 -3.46 -9.11
CA VAL A 261 60.44 -4.05 -8.47
C VAL A 261 60.28 -5.57 -8.30
N GLN A 262 59.10 -6.04 -7.87
CA GLN A 262 58.83 -7.47 -7.69
C GLN A 262 58.95 -8.26 -9.01
N GLU A 263 58.47 -7.71 -10.12
CA GLU A 263 58.52 -8.37 -11.43
C GLU A 263 59.91 -8.30 -12.06
N ALA A 264 60.68 -7.23 -11.79
CA ALA A 264 62.03 -7.04 -12.31
C ALA A 264 63.10 -7.79 -11.49
N THR A 265 62.79 -8.21 -10.25
CA THR A 265 63.70 -8.99 -9.41
C THR A 265 63.69 -10.45 -9.86
N PRO A 266 64.84 -11.07 -10.20
CA PRO A 266 64.88 -12.46 -10.60
C PRO A 266 64.38 -13.38 -9.48
N ARG A 267 63.41 -14.24 -9.76
CA ARG A 267 63.11 -15.39 -8.88
C ARG A 267 64.32 -16.32 -8.93
N SER A 268 65.01 -16.48 -7.80
CA SER A 268 66.18 -17.35 -7.69
C SER A 268 65.82 -18.81 -8.01
N GLN A 269 66.75 -19.46 -8.72
CA GLN A 269 66.79 -20.87 -9.18
C GLN A 269 65.97 -21.19 -10.44
N GLU A 270 66.56 -20.98 -11.62
CA GLU A 270 67.28 -22.04 -12.35
C GLU A 270 67.89 -21.48 -13.66
N SER A 271 69.15 -21.84 -13.89
CA SER A 271 69.80 -21.93 -15.20
C SER A 271 69.78 -20.71 -16.13
N GLY A 272 70.77 -19.84 -15.95
CA GLY A 272 71.80 -19.67 -16.99
C GLY A 272 71.41 -19.14 -18.37
N VAL A 273 70.45 -18.23 -18.53
CA VAL A 273 70.44 -17.22 -19.61
C VAL A 273 69.77 -15.95 -19.05
N ARG A 274 70.56 -14.94 -18.66
CA ARG A 274 70.05 -13.66 -18.17
C ARG A 274 69.62 -12.77 -19.35
N SER A 275 68.35 -12.83 -19.73
CA SER A 275 67.70 -11.74 -20.45
C SER A 275 66.88 -10.94 -19.44
N GLN A 276 67.39 -9.77 -19.03
CA GLN A 276 66.63 -8.79 -18.25
C GLN A 276 65.54 -8.18 -19.16
N VAL A 277 64.45 -8.92 -19.38
CA VAL A 277 63.29 -8.37 -20.08
C VAL A 277 62.52 -7.52 -19.08
N PHE A 278 62.81 -6.22 -19.05
CA PHE A 278 62.02 -5.26 -18.29
C PHE A 278 60.62 -5.19 -18.87
N PRO A 279 59.54 -5.45 -18.11
CA PRO A 279 58.21 -5.16 -18.59
C PRO A 279 58.09 -3.65 -18.76
N SER A 280 57.58 -3.19 -19.91
CA SER A 280 57.08 -1.81 -20.03
C SER A 280 56.08 -1.56 -18.90
N VAL A 281 56.12 -0.38 -18.26
CA VAL A 281 55.17 -0.03 -17.18
C VAL A 281 53.73 -0.19 -17.67
N ARG A 282 53.46 0.15 -18.94
CA ARG A 282 52.18 -0.15 -19.60
C ARG A 282 51.81 -1.64 -19.55
N THR A 283 52.72 -2.54 -19.91
CA THR A 283 52.46 -4.00 -19.89
C THR A 283 52.23 -4.49 -18.47
N LEU A 284 53.03 -4.03 -17.50
CA LEU A 284 52.85 -4.36 -16.10
C LEU A 284 51.47 -3.93 -15.58
N ILE A 285 51.07 -2.68 -15.84
CA ILE A 285 49.76 -2.18 -15.42
C ILE A 285 48.63 -2.96 -16.11
N GLN A 286 48.79 -3.28 -17.40
CA GLN A 286 47.81 -4.09 -18.11
C GLN A 286 47.62 -5.45 -17.43
N THR A 287 48.70 -6.21 -17.24
CA THR A 287 48.62 -7.60 -16.76
C THR A 287 48.35 -7.71 -15.26
N ARG A 288 48.88 -6.78 -14.45
CA ARG A 288 48.84 -6.84 -12.97
C ARG A 288 47.78 -5.98 -12.31
N ILE A 289 47.15 -5.06 -13.06
CA ILE A 289 46.14 -4.14 -12.50
C ILE A 289 44.86 -4.13 -13.33
N LEU A 290 44.92 -4.05 -14.65
CA LEU A 290 43.72 -3.86 -15.49
C LEU A 290 43.03 -5.18 -15.86
N ASP A 291 43.79 -6.19 -16.26
CA ASP A 291 43.26 -7.50 -16.61
C ASP A 291 42.71 -8.20 -15.37
N ASN A 292 41.44 -8.60 -15.42
CA ASN A 292 40.75 -9.22 -14.27
C ASN A 292 40.93 -8.42 -12.96
N TRP A 293 40.91 -7.09 -13.05
CA TRP A 293 41.22 -6.19 -11.94
C TRP A 293 40.45 -6.52 -10.65
N GLN A 294 39.23 -7.04 -10.74
CA GLN A 294 38.44 -7.42 -9.56
C GLN A 294 39.11 -8.49 -8.71
N VAL A 295 39.86 -9.41 -9.32
CA VAL A 295 40.56 -10.50 -8.63
C VAL A 295 41.96 -10.05 -8.20
N GLN A 296 42.59 -9.16 -8.96
CA GLN A 296 43.97 -8.73 -8.72
C GLN A 296 44.10 -7.53 -7.76
N ASP A 297 42.99 -6.91 -7.36
CA ASP A 297 43.00 -5.70 -6.54
C ASP A 297 43.32 -5.99 -5.07
N GLU A 298 44.56 -6.36 -4.80
CA GLU A 298 45.14 -6.57 -3.47
C GLU A 298 46.39 -5.69 -3.30
N PRO A 299 46.53 -4.90 -2.21
CA PRO A 299 45.44 -4.54 -1.29
C PRO A 299 44.30 -3.80 -2.01
N GLU A 300 43.08 -3.93 -1.49
CA GLU A 300 41.85 -3.39 -2.10
C GLU A 300 41.89 -1.86 -2.26
N HIS A 301 41.54 -1.41 -3.46
CA HIS A 301 41.39 0.00 -3.78
C HIS A 301 40.34 0.24 -4.87
N LEU A 302 40.48 -0.42 -6.01
CA LEU A 302 39.51 -0.33 -7.11
C LEU A 302 38.16 -0.92 -6.70
N ARG A 303 38.15 -2.06 -5.97
CA ARG A 303 36.92 -2.66 -5.44
C ARG A 303 36.23 -1.74 -4.44
N THR A 304 37.00 -1.02 -3.63
CA THR A 304 36.47 -0.01 -2.70
C THR A 304 35.81 1.15 -3.44
N ILE A 305 36.42 1.65 -4.52
CA ILE A 305 35.83 2.68 -5.38
C ILE A 305 34.53 2.16 -6.02
N GLN A 306 34.53 0.95 -6.57
CA GLN A 306 33.33 0.32 -7.14
C GLN A 306 32.21 0.22 -6.11
N SER A 307 32.50 -0.36 -4.95
CA SER A 307 31.52 -0.58 -3.88
C SER A 307 30.87 0.75 -3.48
N ARG A 308 31.65 1.82 -3.35
CA ARG A 308 31.13 3.15 -3.06
C ARG A 308 30.21 3.66 -4.14
N LEU A 309 30.64 3.63 -5.40
CA LEU A 309 29.85 4.11 -6.55
C LEU A 309 28.50 3.40 -6.68
N LEU A 310 28.42 2.13 -6.30
CA LEU A 310 27.23 1.29 -6.51
C LEU A 310 26.33 1.18 -5.27
N ARG A 311 26.90 1.14 -4.06
CA ARG A 311 26.16 0.84 -2.82
C ARG A 311 26.02 2.02 -1.87
N ASN A 312 27.00 2.94 -1.84
CA ASN A 312 27.08 3.93 -0.77
C ASN A 312 26.71 5.35 -1.22
N VAL A 313 26.46 5.58 -2.51
CA VAL A 313 25.99 6.88 -3.01
C VAL A 313 24.46 6.90 -3.02
N ARG A 314 23.87 8.02 -2.59
CA ARG A 314 22.39 8.21 -2.57
C ARG A 314 21.70 7.96 -3.91
N SER A 315 22.38 8.22 -5.03
CA SER A 315 21.85 7.98 -6.37
C SER A 315 22.92 7.40 -7.31
N PRO A 316 23.17 6.08 -7.27
CA PRO A 316 24.19 5.42 -8.08
C PRO A 316 24.01 5.70 -9.58
N GLN A 317 22.76 5.70 -10.05
CA GLN A 317 22.43 5.97 -11.45
C GLN A 317 22.83 7.38 -11.89
N ARG A 318 22.64 8.41 -11.05
CA ARG A 318 23.00 9.79 -11.40
C ARG A 318 24.51 9.96 -11.39
N SER A 319 25.21 9.44 -10.39
CA SER A 319 26.67 9.50 -10.29
C SER A 319 27.35 8.78 -11.45
N LEU A 320 26.84 7.61 -11.86
CA LEU A 320 27.34 6.89 -13.04
C LEU A 320 27.09 7.67 -14.34
N ARG A 321 25.94 8.35 -14.50
CA ARG A 321 25.67 9.19 -15.67
C ARG A 321 26.57 10.43 -15.72
N LEU A 322 26.79 11.08 -14.58
CA LEU A 322 27.70 12.21 -14.44
C LEU A 322 29.13 11.79 -14.77
N TYR A 323 29.60 10.68 -14.21
CA TYR A 323 30.93 10.15 -14.51
C TYR A 323 31.09 9.78 -15.99
N ARG A 324 30.05 9.18 -16.61
CA ARG A 324 30.03 8.95 -18.06
C ARG A 324 30.16 10.23 -18.88
N GLN A 325 29.57 11.33 -18.42
CA GLN A 325 29.70 12.64 -19.06
C GLN A 325 31.13 13.20 -18.94
N ILE A 326 31.78 13.02 -17.78
CA ILE A 326 33.19 13.38 -17.57
C ILE A 326 34.08 12.58 -18.52
N LEU A 327 33.90 11.25 -18.61
CA LEU A 327 34.61 10.39 -19.57
C LEU A 327 34.34 10.76 -21.04
N LYS A 328 33.20 11.38 -21.34
CA LYS A 328 32.85 11.81 -22.70
C LYS A 328 33.51 13.14 -23.08
N ARG A 329 33.53 14.09 -22.15
CA ARG A 329 34.00 15.46 -22.38
C ARG A 329 35.44 15.69 -21.96
N GLY A 330 36.07 14.71 -21.29
CA GLY A 330 37.39 14.85 -20.68
C GLY A 330 37.31 15.55 -19.32
N ALA A 331 36.65 16.71 -19.28
CA ALA A 331 36.37 17.47 -18.07
C ALA A 331 35.00 18.17 -18.15
N ILE A 332 34.44 18.54 -17.00
CA ILE A 332 33.23 19.37 -16.89
C ILE A 332 33.46 20.50 -15.88
N PRO A 333 32.74 21.63 -15.95
CA PRO A 333 32.85 22.68 -14.92
C PRO A 333 32.53 22.15 -13.53
N ALA A 334 33.36 22.50 -12.54
CA ALA A 334 33.12 22.14 -11.15
C ALA A 334 32.06 23.08 -10.56
N ASP A 335 30.84 22.58 -10.38
CA ASP A 335 29.69 23.35 -9.88
C ASP A 335 29.38 23.09 -8.40
N ASN A 336 30.15 22.19 -7.76
CA ASN A 336 29.94 21.74 -6.38
C ASN A 336 28.52 21.18 -6.10
N SER A 337 27.82 20.71 -7.14
CA SER A 337 26.59 19.95 -6.97
C SER A 337 26.82 18.72 -6.09
N PHE A 338 25.77 18.27 -5.44
CA PHE A 338 25.81 17.10 -4.56
C PHE A 338 26.40 15.88 -5.27
N GLU A 339 25.98 15.61 -6.51
CA GLU A 339 26.49 14.51 -7.32
C GLU A 339 27.98 14.65 -7.66
N GLN A 340 28.47 15.87 -7.92
CA GLN A 340 29.91 16.10 -8.12
C GLN A 340 30.72 15.90 -6.84
N ARG A 341 30.20 16.31 -5.68
CA ARG A 341 30.85 16.10 -4.38
C ARG A 341 30.98 14.62 -4.06
N GLU A 342 29.88 13.87 -4.13
CA GLU A 342 29.84 12.41 -3.94
C GLU A 342 30.87 11.70 -4.83
N LEU A 343 30.92 12.07 -6.11
CA LEU A 343 31.87 11.47 -7.05
C LEU A 343 33.32 11.79 -6.69
N ARG A 344 33.62 13.01 -6.22
CA ARG A 344 34.96 13.40 -5.73
C ARG A 344 35.37 12.62 -4.49
N LEU A 345 34.45 12.36 -3.56
CA LEU A 345 34.74 11.61 -2.33
C LEU A 345 35.10 10.14 -2.59
N THR A 346 34.67 9.57 -3.72
CA THR A 346 35.16 8.25 -4.17
C THR A 346 36.65 8.25 -4.53
N GLY A 347 37.25 9.41 -4.82
CA GLY A 347 38.61 9.54 -5.36
C GLY A 347 38.71 9.29 -6.86
N LEU A 348 37.60 8.92 -7.52
CA LEU A 348 37.57 8.62 -8.96
C LEU A 348 37.84 9.86 -9.83
N VAL A 349 37.41 11.03 -9.35
CA VAL A 349 37.52 12.31 -10.05
C VAL A 349 38.20 13.34 -9.16
N THR A 350 38.89 14.29 -9.78
CA THR A 350 39.59 15.38 -9.09
C THR A 350 39.25 16.74 -9.71
N ARG A 351 39.37 17.80 -8.92
CA ARG A 351 39.17 19.17 -9.37
C ARG A 351 40.53 19.77 -9.75
N ARG A 352 40.70 20.18 -11.01
CA ARG A 352 41.89 20.91 -11.49
C ARG A 352 41.43 22.15 -12.25
N GLN A 353 41.97 23.32 -11.92
CA GLN A 353 41.66 24.60 -12.59
C GLN A 353 40.15 24.88 -12.74
N GLY A 354 39.38 24.60 -11.69
CA GLY A 354 37.92 24.82 -11.70
C GLY A 354 37.10 23.80 -12.51
N GLN A 355 37.73 22.76 -13.06
CA GLN A 355 37.05 21.67 -13.78
C GLN A 355 37.19 20.34 -13.04
N LEU A 356 36.19 19.48 -13.22
CA LEU A 356 36.13 18.12 -12.70
C LEU A 356 36.51 17.12 -13.81
N GLN A 357 37.53 16.31 -13.56
CA GLN A 357 38.06 15.32 -14.49
C GLN A 357 38.40 14.01 -13.79
N VAL A 358 38.56 12.92 -14.55
CA VAL A 358 39.02 11.63 -14.00
C VAL A 358 40.40 11.80 -13.36
N PHE A 359 40.62 11.21 -12.17
CA PHE A 359 41.85 11.42 -11.41
C PHE A 359 43.09 10.91 -12.16
N ASN A 360 43.01 9.71 -12.74
CA ASN A 360 44.11 9.09 -13.47
C ASN A 360 43.64 8.12 -14.56
N ARG A 361 44.60 7.65 -15.37
CA ARG A 361 44.35 6.78 -16.52
C ARG A 361 43.88 5.37 -16.12
N ILE A 362 44.38 4.83 -15.02
CA ILE A 362 43.96 3.52 -14.50
C ILE A 362 42.45 3.54 -14.23
N TYR A 363 41.95 4.54 -13.50
CA TYR A 363 40.52 4.69 -13.20
C TYR A 363 39.66 4.85 -14.46
N GLY A 364 40.10 5.66 -15.42
CA GLY A 364 39.38 5.84 -16.68
C GLY A 364 39.32 4.57 -17.54
N THR A 365 40.26 3.65 -17.35
CA THR A 365 40.33 2.36 -18.06
C THR A 365 39.52 1.28 -17.35
N VAL A 366 39.57 1.24 -16.00
CA VAL A 366 38.82 0.27 -15.17
C VAL A 366 37.32 0.58 -15.18
N PHE A 367 36.97 1.84 -14.91
CA PHE A 367 35.59 2.31 -14.87
C PHE A 367 35.24 2.98 -16.19
N ASP A 368 35.38 2.26 -17.29
CA ASP A 368 35.16 2.80 -18.62
C ASP A 368 33.66 2.93 -18.97
N ARG A 369 33.36 3.40 -20.19
CA ARG A 369 31.98 3.56 -20.65
C ARG A 369 31.24 2.21 -20.75
N ALA A 370 31.93 1.13 -21.08
CA ALA A 370 31.33 -0.20 -21.19
C ALA A 370 30.95 -0.76 -19.81
N TRP A 371 31.83 -0.59 -18.82
CA TRP A 371 31.56 -0.90 -17.43
C TRP A 371 30.38 -0.10 -16.91
N ILE A 372 30.33 1.22 -17.14
CA ILE A 372 29.19 2.05 -16.73
C ILE A 372 27.88 1.59 -17.38
N ALA A 373 27.90 1.25 -18.68
CA ALA A 373 26.72 0.76 -19.38
C ALA A 373 26.19 -0.55 -18.75
N ARG A 374 27.08 -1.50 -18.43
CA ARG A 374 26.73 -2.74 -17.72
C ARG A 374 26.13 -2.48 -16.34
N GLN A 375 26.72 -1.59 -15.56
CA GLN A 375 26.21 -1.25 -14.23
C GLN A 375 24.86 -0.51 -14.30
N LEU A 376 24.69 0.44 -15.24
CA LEU A 376 23.41 1.13 -15.45
C LEU A 376 22.30 0.19 -15.92
N ALA A 377 22.64 -0.85 -16.71
CA ALA A 377 21.69 -1.89 -17.10
C ALA A 377 21.27 -2.77 -15.91
N GLY A 378 22.21 -3.13 -15.03
CA GLY A 378 21.92 -3.89 -13.79
C GLY A 378 21.21 -3.08 -12.69
N LEU A 379 21.40 -1.75 -12.67
CA LEU A 379 20.76 -0.82 -11.72
C LEU A 379 19.41 -0.28 -12.22
N ALA A 380 19.02 -0.56 -13.46
CA ALA A 380 17.66 -0.29 -13.90
C ALA A 380 16.73 -1.19 -13.06
N PRO A 381 15.66 -0.65 -12.45
CA PRO A 381 14.69 -1.52 -11.80
C PRO A 381 14.24 -2.53 -12.85
N PRO A 382 14.10 -3.83 -12.51
CA PRO A 382 13.42 -4.73 -13.41
C PRO A 382 12.10 -4.06 -13.73
N VAL A 383 11.84 -3.82 -15.01
CA VAL A 383 10.52 -3.40 -15.45
C VAL A 383 9.63 -4.60 -15.13
N SER A 384 9.06 -4.59 -13.93
CA SER A 384 8.11 -5.59 -13.46
C SER A 384 6.89 -5.45 -14.34
N ASN A 385 6.89 -6.27 -15.38
CA ASN A 385 5.89 -6.48 -16.42
C ASN A 385 5.32 -5.23 -17.12
N PRO A 386 5.32 -5.21 -18.46
CA PRO A 386 4.68 -4.13 -19.20
C PRO A 386 3.17 -4.04 -18.89
N PRO A 387 2.58 -2.83 -18.91
CA PRO A 387 1.18 -2.57 -18.56
C PRO A 387 0.14 -3.24 -19.49
N TRP A 388 0.55 -3.90 -20.57
CA TRP A 388 -0.35 -4.70 -21.40
C TRP A 388 -0.88 -5.94 -20.70
N GLN A 389 -0.30 -6.36 -19.56
CA GLN A 389 -0.82 -7.46 -18.75
C GLN A 389 -2.04 -7.08 -17.89
N LEU A 390 -2.28 -5.78 -17.63
CA LEU A 390 -3.39 -5.32 -16.80
C LEU A 390 -4.78 -5.73 -17.34
N PRO A 391 -5.08 -5.64 -18.65
CA PRO A 391 -6.32 -6.17 -19.23
C PRO A 391 -6.46 -7.68 -19.07
N TRP A 392 -5.37 -8.43 -19.24
CA TRP A 392 -5.38 -9.89 -19.07
C TRP A 392 -5.61 -10.32 -17.62
N MET A 393 -5.09 -9.57 -16.66
CA MET A 393 -5.39 -9.78 -15.24
C MET A 393 -6.85 -9.47 -14.91
N GLY A 394 -7.40 -8.39 -15.49
CA GLY A 394 -8.81 -8.07 -15.35
C GLY A 394 -9.73 -9.15 -15.95
N LEU A 395 -9.37 -9.68 -17.12
CA LEU A 395 -10.07 -10.79 -17.76
C LEU A 395 -9.99 -12.06 -16.90
N GLY A 396 -8.80 -12.40 -16.38
CA GLY A 396 -8.60 -13.53 -15.49
C GLY A 396 -9.41 -13.42 -14.18
N ALA A 397 -9.43 -12.24 -13.56
CA ALA A 397 -10.23 -11.99 -12.36
C ALA A 397 -11.74 -12.10 -12.66
N THR A 398 -12.20 -11.59 -13.81
CA THR A 398 -13.59 -11.70 -14.26
C THR A 398 -14.00 -13.16 -14.44
N ILE A 399 -13.19 -13.96 -15.13
CA ILE A 399 -13.45 -15.39 -15.34
C ILE A 399 -13.51 -16.13 -14.00
N LEU A 400 -12.57 -15.85 -13.09
CA LEU A 400 -12.55 -16.46 -11.77
C LEU A 400 -13.83 -16.13 -10.98
N VAL A 401 -14.27 -14.87 -10.99
CA VAL A 401 -15.48 -14.43 -10.29
C VAL A 401 -16.73 -15.04 -10.92
N LEU A 402 -16.80 -15.14 -12.26
CA LEU A 402 -17.90 -15.82 -12.94
C LEU A 402 -17.99 -17.30 -12.55
N LEU A 403 -16.85 -17.98 -12.40
CA LEU A 403 -16.79 -19.37 -11.93
C LEU A 403 -17.25 -19.50 -10.47
N VAL A 404 -16.81 -18.61 -9.58
CA VAL A 404 -17.29 -18.59 -8.17
C VAL A 404 -18.80 -18.30 -8.13
N ARG A 405 -19.29 -17.40 -8.99
CA ARG A 405 -20.71 -17.07 -9.13
C ARG A 405 -21.53 -18.24 -9.66
N SER A 406 -21.02 -19.02 -10.62
CA SER A 406 -21.75 -20.19 -11.14
C SER A 406 -21.92 -21.30 -10.10
N LEU A 407 -21.10 -21.30 -9.03
CA LEU A 407 -21.21 -22.21 -7.90
C LEU A 407 -22.18 -21.71 -6.80
N GLY A 408 -22.85 -20.56 -6.99
CA GLY A 408 -23.78 -19.99 -5.99
C GLY A 408 -23.11 -19.34 -4.77
N LEU A 409 -21.77 -19.38 -4.66
CA LEU A 409 -21.03 -18.91 -3.47
C LEU A 409 -21.18 -17.41 -3.19
N LEU A 410 -21.56 -16.61 -4.19
CA LEU A 410 -21.77 -15.15 -4.03
C LEU A 410 -23.23 -14.78 -3.73
N GLN A 411 -24.19 -15.70 -3.86
CA GLN A 411 -25.62 -15.43 -3.68
C GLN A 411 -25.95 -14.81 -2.31
N PRO A 412 -25.48 -15.34 -1.17
CA PRO A 412 -25.84 -14.77 0.14
C PRO A 412 -25.44 -13.31 0.30
N LEU A 413 -24.25 -12.94 -0.19
CA LEU A 413 -23.76 -11.56 -0.15
C LEU A 413 -24.55 -10.64 -1.08
N GLU A 414 -24.92 -11.14 -2.27
CA GLU A 414 -25.69 -10.37 -3.24
C GLU A 414 -27.13 -10.13 -2.78
N LEU A 415 -27.77 -11.10 -2.12
CA LEU A 415 -29.10 -10.93 -1.53
C LEU A 415 -29.09 -9.91 -0.38
N VAL A 416 -28.05 -9.92 0.45
CA VAL A 416 -27.87 -8.89 1.48
C VAL A 416 -27.67 -7.50 0.86
N ALA A 417 -26.90 -7.40 -0.22
CA ALA A 417 -26.72 -6.16 -0.97
C ALA A 417 -28.04 -5.67 -1.57
N PHE A 418 -28.81 -6.56 -2.18
CA PHE A 418 -30.13 -6.27 -2.75
C PHE A 418 -31.10 -5.74 -1.68
N ASP A 419 -31.18 -6.41 -0.52
CA ASP A 419 -32.02 -5.97 0.61
C ASP A 419 -31.64 -4.56 1.06
N GLN A 420 -30.34 -4.27 1.16
CA GLN A 420 -29.86 -2.96 1.57
C GLN A 420 -30.19 -1.88 0.55
N LEU A 421 -30.10 -2.19 -0.75
CA LEU A 421 -30.51 -1.27 -1.82
C LEU A 421 -32.02 -1.02 -1.77
N LEU A 422 -32.85 -2.05 -1.59
CA LEU A 422 -34.30 -1.90 -1.42
C LEU A 422 -34.64 -1.02 -0.21
N ARG A 423 -33.98 -1.20 0.93
CA ARG A 423 -34.18 -0.34 2.13
C ARG A 423 -33.76 1.11 1.90
N SER A 424 -32.83 1.37 0.99
CA SER A 424 -32.33 2.72 0.68
C SER A 424 -33.19 3.50 -0.32
N GLN A 425 -34.16 2.85 -0.97
CA GLN A 425 -35.10 3.54 -1.85
C GLN A 425 -35.91 4.57 -1.04
N PRO A 426 -36.33 5.69 -1.68
CA PRO A 426 -37.22 6.65 -1.06
C PRO A 426 -38.49 5.98 -0.51
N PRO A 427 -39.04 6.47 0.62
CA PRO A 427 -40.27 5.92 1.15
C PRO A 427 -41.42 6.18 0.19
N GLU A 428 -42.07 5.11 -0.25
CA GLU A 428 -43.25 5.13 -1.10
C GLU A 428 -44.51 5.10 -0.21
N PRO A 429 -45.55 5.89 -0.53
CA PRO A 429 -46.81 5.87 0.22
C PRO A 429 -47.50 4.51 0.13
N ALA A 430 -48.36 4.23 1.12
CA ALA A 430 -49.24 3.07 1.10
C ALA A 430 -50.16 3.10 -0.14
N ASP A 431 -50.59 1.92 -0.59
CA ASP A 431 -51.55 1.81 -1.68
C ASP A 431 -52.98 1.93 -1.13
N ASP A 432 -53.64 3.04 -1.42
CA ASP A 432 -55.00 3.33 -0.96
C ASP A 432 -56.07 2.43 -1.62
N ARG A 433 -55.70 1.57 -2.58
CA ARG A 433 -56.59 0.54 -3.14
C ARG A 433 -56.91 -0.58 -2.18
N PHE A 434 -56.21 -0.69 -1.04
CA PHE A 434 -56.31 -1.81 -0.12
C PHE A 434 -56.78 -1.38 1.27
N LEU A 435 -57.74 -2.12 1.82
CA LEU A 435 -58.13 -2.10 3.22
C LEU A 435 -57.91 -3.50 3.80
N ILE A 436 -57.12 -3.61 4.87
CA ILE A 436 -56.86 -4.87 5.57
C ILE A 436 -57.59 -4.87 6.91
N ILE A 437 -58.44 -5.88 7.12
CA ILE A 437 -59.12 -6.15 8.38
C ILE A 437 -58.34 -7.27 9.07
N THR A 438 -57.70 -6.94 10.18
CA THR A 438 -56.86 -7.87 10.92
C THR A 438 -57.65 -8.59 12.01
N VAL A 439 -57.41 -9.88 12.15
CA VAL A 439 -57.96 -10.73 13.23
C VAL A 439 -56.82 -11.13 14.16
N SER A 440 -56.81 -10.57 15.37
CA SER A 440 -55.84 -10.89 16.44
C SER A 440 -56.42 -11.86 17.47
N GLU A 441 -55.59 -12.37 18.39
CA GLU A 441 -56.03 -13.15 19.55
C GLU A 441 -57.09 -12.42 20.39
N ALA A 442 -56.97 -11.10 20.53
CA ALA A 442 -57.97 -10.29 21.23
C ALA A 442 -59.32 -10.28 20.49
N ASP A 443 -59.30 -10.32 19.15
CA ASP A 443 -60.50 -10.42 18.33
C ASP A 443 -61.12 -11.82 18.38
N MET A 444 -60.31 -12.87 18.48
CA MET A 444 -60.78 -14.24 18.71
C MET A 444 -61.52 -14.36 20.03
N GLN A 445 -60.93 -13.86 21.12
CA GLN A 445 -61.57 -13.82 22.44
C GLN A 445 -62.80 -12.90 22.48
N TYR A 446 -62.81 -11.83 21.68
CA TYR A 446 -63.97 -10.95 21.53
C TYR A 446 -65.17 -11.70 20.91
N GLN A 447 -64.95 -12.44 19.82
CA GLN A 447 -65.98 -13.28 19.20
C GLN A 447 -66.52 -14.34 20.19
N ASP A 448 -65.65 -15.00 20.94
CA ASP A 448 -66.05 -16.01 21.94
C ASP A 448 -66.94 -15.41 23.03
N ARG A 449 -66.63 -14.19 23.49
CA ARG A 449 -67.44 -13.46 24.48
C ARG A 449 -68.82 -13.07 23.96
N LEU A 450 -68.95 -12.82 22.66
CA LEU A 450 -70.23 -12.56 22.00
C LEU A 450 -71.03 -13.84 21.69
N GLY A 451 -70.48 -15.02 22.01
CA GLY A 451 -71.13 -16.31 21.74
C GLY A 451 -71.11 -16.72 20.27
N MET A 452 -70.27 -16.08 19.44
CA MET A 452 -70.09 -16.46 18.04
C MET A 452 -69.29 -17.76 17.97
N LYS A 453 -69.84 -18.78 17.29
CA LYS A 453 -69.19 -20.09 17.22
C LYS A 453 -68.09 -20.09 16.16
N ARG A 454 -66.84 -20.01 16.58
CA ARG A 454 -65.67 -20.07 15.69
C ARG A 454 -65.26 -21.51 15.36
N GLN A 455 -64.85 -21.72 14.11
CA GLN A 455 -64.03 -22.85 13.67
C GLN A 455 -62.78 -22.23 13.04
N GLY A 456 -61.66 -22.18 13.78
CA GLY A 456 -60.48 -21.38 13.42
C GLY A 456 -60.54 -19.92 13.93
N SER A 457 -59.87 -18.99 13.25
CA SER A 457 -59.65 -17.61 13.75
C SER A 457 -60.87 -16.69 13.60
N LEU A 458 -61.76 -16.98 12.66
CA LEU A 458 -62.94 -16.18 12.36
C LEU A 458 -64.19 -17.07 12.33
N SER A 459 -65.27 -16.62 12.99
CA SER A 459 -66.58 -17.27 12.92
C SER A 459 -67.35 -16.87 11.68
N ASP A 460 -68.22 -17.76 11.18
CA ASP A 460 -69.15 -17.43 10.11
C ASP A 460 -70.09 -16.28 10.46
N ASP A 461 -70.50 -16.17 11.74
CA ASP A 461 -71.33 -15.06 12.24
C ASP A 461 -70.59 -13.71 12.10
N ALA A 462 -69.31 -13.66 12.49
CA ALA A 462 -68.49 -12.47 12.33
C ALA A 462 -68.23 -12.14 10.86
N LEU A 463 -67.86 -13.14 10.05
CA LEU A 463 -67.62 -12.97 8.62
C LEU A 463 -68.86 -12.47 7.88
N LEU A 464 -70.04 -12.98 8.24
CA LEU A 464 -71.32 -12.49 7.72
C LEU A 464 -71.59 -11.03 8.09
N GLN A 465 -71.33 -10.63 9.35
CA GLN A 465 -71.49 -9.23 9.78
C GLN A 465 -70.52 -8.28 9.06
N VAL A 466 -69.26 -8.70 8.92
CA VAL A 466 -68.25 -7.95 8.16
C VAL A 466 -68.70 -7.76 6.71
N TRP A 467 -69.14 -8.84 6.06
CA TRP A 467 -69.67 -8.79 4.69
C TRP A 467 -70.88 -7.87 4.57
N GLN A 468 -71.84 -7.94 5.50
CA GLN A 468 -73.02 -7.08 5.50
C GLN A 468 -72.72 -5.60 5.71
N LYS A 469 -71.64 -5.27 6.44
CA LYS A 469 -71.17 -3.89 6.60
C LYS A 469 -70.45 -3.37 5.36
N ILE A 470 -69.70 -4.21 4.66
CA ILE A 470 -68.84 -3.78 3.55
C ILE A 470 -69.57 -3.82 2.21
N LYS A 471 -70.38 -4.86 1.96
CA LYS A 471 -71.11 -5.07 0.70
C LYS A 471 -71.91 -3.83 0.24
N PRO A 472 -72.62 -3.07 1.10
CA PRO A 472 -73.36 -1.88 0.69
C PRO A 472 -72.51 -0.75 0.10
N HIS A 473 -71.20 -0.75 0.37
CA HIS A 473 -70.26 0.24 -0.12
C HIS A 473 -69.60 -0.15 -1.44
N ASP A 474 -69.95 -1.32 -1.99
CA ASP A 474 -69.50 -1.82 -3.30
C ASP A 474 -67.97 -1.93 -3.43
N PRO A 475 -67.33 -2.84 -2.65
CA PRO A 475 -65.92 -3.16 -2.88
C PRO A 475 -65.74 -3.81 -4.24
N ARG A 476 -64.57 -3.63 -4.87
CA ARG A 476 -64.21 -4.33 -6.11
C ARG A 476 -63.88 -5.79 -5.86
N VAL A 477 -63.16 -6.07 -4.77
CA VAL A 477 -62.71 -7.42 -4.40
C VAL A 477 -62.83 -7.59 -2.90
N PHE A 478 -63.28 -8.76 -2.47
CA PHE A 478 -63.36 -9.15 -1.05
C PHE A 478 -62.60 -10.45 -0.84
N GLY A 479 -61.37 -10.34 -0.36
CA GLY A 479 -60.46 -11.47 -0.15
C GLY A 479 -60.44 -11.95 1.31
N LEU A 480 -60.56 -13.26 1.51
CA LEU A 480 -60.44 -13.90 2.82
C LEU A 480 -59.13 -14.67 2.89
N ASP A 481 -58.10 -14.05 3.45
CA ASP A 481 -56.79 -14.66 3.74
C ASP A 481 -56.82 -15.39 5.09
N LEU A 482 -57.83 -16.25 5.25
CA LEU A 482 -58.02 -17.12 6.39
C LEU A 482 -58.56 -18.44 5.87
N TYR A 483 -57.94 -19.54 6.26
CA TYR A 483 -58.38 -20.87 5.85
C TYR A 483 -59.78 -21.18 6.37
N HIS A 484 -60.62 -21.65 5.46
CA HIS A 484 -62.01 -22.05 5.72
C HIS A 484 -62.26 -23.39 5.03
N ASP A 485 -61.61 -24.43 5.54
CA ASP A 485 -61.60 -25.80 4.99
C ASP A 485 -62.86 -26.62 5.35
N PHE A 486 -63.92 -25.95 5.78
CA PHE A 486 -65.18 -26.54 6.24
C PHE A 486 -66.39 -25.85 5.57
N PRO A 487 -67.58 -26.46 5.60
CA PRO A 487 -68.77 -25.84 4.99
C PRO A 487 -69.17 -24.53 5.67
N PHE A 488 -69.35 -23.47 4.88
CA PHE A 488 -69.97 -22.22 5.34
C PHE A 488 -71.37 -22.49 5.92
N SER A 489 -71.71 -21.74 6.97
CA SER A 489 -73.05 -21.72 7.54
C SER A 489 -74.09 -21.38 6.47
N PRO A 490 -75.33 -21.90 6.55
CA PRO A 490 -76.34 -21.67 5.52
C PRO A 490 -76.60 -20.19 5.22
N ALA A 491 -76.51 -19.32 6.24
CA ALA A 491 -76.69 -17.87 6.08
C ALA A 491 -75.56 -17.21 5.28
N LEU A 492 -74.33 -17.66 5.48
CA LEU A 492 -73.15 -17.15 4.79
C LEU A 492 -73.00 -17.76 3.39
N ALA A 493 -73.26 -19.06 3.24
CA ALA A 493 -73.25 -19.79 1.97
C ALA A 493 -74.24 -19.22 0.94
N ALA A 494 -75.34 -18.62 1.40
CA ALA A 494 -76.32 -17.97 0.53
C ALA A 494 -75.88 -16.58 0.03
N GLN A 495 -74.84 -15.97 0.61
CA GLN A 495 -74.45 -14.59 0.33
C GLN A 495 -73.03 -14.41 -0.20
N LEU A 496 -72.07 -15.20 0.29
CA LEU A 496 -70.65 -14.98 0.01
C LEU A 496 -70.17 -15.78 -1.21
N PRO A 497 -70.25 -17.14 -1.27
CA PRO A 497 -69.79 -17.89 -2.44
C PRO A 497 -70.48 -17.49 -3.77
N PRO A 498 -71.79 -17.19 -3.81
CA PRO A 498 -72.45 -16.72 -5.04
C PRO A 498 -72.01 -15.33 -5.52
N ASP A 499 -71.38 -14.52 -4.67
CA ASP A 499 -70.90 -13.19 -5.05
C ASP A 499 -69.51 -13.33 -5.67
N ASP A 500 -69.39 -12.96 -6.94
CA ASP A 500 -68.19 -13.17 -7.75
C ASP A 500 -67.00 -12.31 -7.29
N ARG A 501 -67.21 -11.32 -6.41
CA ARG A 501 -66.16 -10.52 -5.77
C ARG A 501 -65.41 -11.24 -4.65
N PHE A 502 -65.97 -12.34 -4.13
CA PHE A 502 -65.35 -13.11 -3.08
C PHE A 502 -64.18 -13.95 -3.61
N ILE A 503 -63.03 -13.86 -2.95
CA ILE A 503 -61.88 -14.72 -3.18
C ILE A 503 -61.49 -15.41 -1.86
N GLY A 504 -61.51 -16.73 -1.83
CA GLY A 504 -61.02 -17.57 -0.73
C GLY A 504 -59.61 -18.11 -0.97
N VAL A 505 -59.06 -18.79 0.04
CA VAL A 505 -57.70 -19.31 0.03
C VAL A 505 -57.61 -20.81 0.29
N CYS A 506 -56.54 -21.44 -0.22
CA CYS A 506 -56.09 -22.78 0.13
C CYS A 506 -54.56 -22.83 0.21
N GLU A 507 -53.99 -23.92 0.75
CA GLU A 507 -52.55 -24.10 0.89
C GLU A 507 -52.10 -25.39 0.22
N ILE A 508 -51.10 -25.29 -0.65
CA ILE A 508 -50.61 -26.43 -1.45
C ILE A 508 -49.60 -27.26 -0.67
N GLY A 509 -48.77 -26.62 0.17
CA GLY A 509 -47.82 -27.29 1.05
C GLY A 509 -46.54 -27.75 0.35
N GLN A 510 -46.12 -27.06 -0.72
CA GLN A 510 -44.93 -27.41 -1.51
C GLN A 510 -43.67 -26.61 -1.16
N THR A 511 -43.74 -25.64 -0.25
CA THR A 511 -42.60 -24.76 0.07
C THR A 511 -41.82 -25.27 1.28
N VAL A 512 -40.50 -25.28 1.13
CA VAL A 512 -39.49 -25.90 1.99
C VAL A 512 -39.57 -25.40 3.44
N GLU A 513 -40.29 -26.11 4.30
CA GLU A 513 -39.90 -26.23 5.72
C GLU A 513 -40.25 -27.60 6.30
N VAL A 514 -39.35 -27.99 7.21
CA VAL A 514 -39.18 -29.28 7.88
C VAL A 514 -40.32 -29.54 8.87
N ASP A 515 -40.72 -30.81 8.97
CA ASP A 515 -41.74 -31.40 9.84
C ASP A 515 -43.21 -31.08 9.48
N THR A 516 -43.74 -31.94 8.60
CA THR A 516 -45.12 -32.06 8.08
C THR A 516 -45.57 -31.00 7.07
N PRO A 517 -45.63 -31.32 5.75
CA PRO A 517 -46.32 -30.48 4.78
C PRO A 517 -47.83 -30.57 5.07
N VAL A 518 -48.34 -29.64 5.88
CA VAL A 518 -49.77 -29.52 6.11
C VAL A 518 -50.32 -28.73 4.93
N SER A 519 -50.87 -29.44 3.95
CA SER A 519 -51.68 -28.84 2.89
C SER A 519 -53.09 -28.60 3.43
N ILE A 520 -53.70 -27.48 3.05
CA ILE A 520 -55.02 -27.06 3.54
C ILE A 520 -55.98 -27.01 2.35
N PRO A 521 -57.07 -27.79 2.36
CA PRO A 521 -57.93 -27.93 1.21
C PRO A 521 -58.77 -26.68 0.95
N SER A 522 -59.32 -26.61 -0.25
CA SER A 522 -60.18 -25.50 -0.67
C SER A 522 -61.51 -25.47 0.10
N PRO A 523 -62.05 -24.27 0.39
CA PRO A 523 -63.40 -24.14 0.92
C PRO A 523 -64.44 -24.84 0.03
N PRO A 524 -65.34 -25.66 0.59
CA PRO A 524 -66.32 -26.39 -0.19
C PRO A 524 -67.31 -25.43 -0.88
N ASN A 525 -67.69 -25.78 -2.11
CA ASN A 525 -68.62 -25.02 -2.96
C ASN A 525 -68.12 -23.63 -3.40
N VAL A 526 -66.82 -23.38 -3.38
CA VAL A 526 -66.21 -22.20 -4.01
C VAL A 526 -65.58 -22.59 -5.34
N SER A 527 -65.79 -21.79 -6.38
CA SER A 527 -65.25 -22.07 -7.71
C SER A 527 -63.74 -21.82 -7.78
N ALA A 528 -63.03 -22.49 -8.68
CA ALA A 528 -61.58 -22.32 -8.86
C ALA A 528 -61.18 -20.86 -9.17
N ASP A 529 -62.03 -20.12 -9.89
CA ASP A 529 -61.81 -18.71 -10.23
C ASP A 529 -61.97 -17.76 -9.03
N GLN A 530 -62.54 -18.25 -7.92
CA GLN A 530 -62.68 -17.55 -6.64
C GLN A 530 -61.71 -18.09 -5.59
N LEU A 531 -60.68 -18.84 -5.99
CA LEU A 531 -59.70 -19.43 -5.09
C LEU A 531 -58.28 -19.05 -5.52
N GLY A 532 -57.44 -18.71 -4.56
CA GLY A 532 -56.01 -18.58 -4.78
C GLY A 532 -55.19 -19.19 -3.65
N PHE A 533 -54.02 -19.76 -3.99
CA PHE A 533 -53.14 -20.34 -2.97
C PHE A 533 -52.29 -19.28 -2.26
N THR A 534 -51.95 -19.52 -1.00
CA THR A 534 -51.22 -18.57 -0.11
C THR A 534 -49.73 -18.88 0.06
N ASP A 535 -49.22 -19.96 -0.53
CA ASP A 535 -47.82 -20.36 -0.44
C ASP A 535 -46.84 -19.23 -0.83
N PHE A 536 -45.76 -19.07 -0.06
CA PHE A 536 -44.71 -18.08 -0.30
C PHE A 536 -43.43 -18.71 -0.86
N ALA A 537 -42.79 -18.04 -1.82
CA ALA A 537 -41.42 -18.38 -2.22
C ALA A 537 -40.43 -17.82 -1.19
N ILE A 538 -40.03 -18.67 -0.24
CA ILE A 538 -39.10 -18.34 0.85
C ILE A 538 -37.66 -18.65 0.40
N ASP A 539 -36.76 -17.68 0.55
CA ASP A 539 -35.33 -17.88 0.30
C ASP A 539 -34.63 -18.61 1.46
N PRO A 540 -33.43 -19.20 1.28
CA PRO A 540 -32.71 -19.92 2.33
C PRO A 540 -32.42 -19.14 3.63
N ASP A 541 -32.52 -17.82 3.60
CA ASP A 541 -32.39 -16.94 4.77
C ASP A 541 -33.75 -16.49 5.36
N TYR A 542 -34.82 -17.23 5.04
CA TYR A 542 -36.20 -17.08 5.52
C TYR A 542 -36.87 -15.75 5.13
N ARG A 543 -36.40 -15.10 4.07
CA ARG A 543 -36.97 -13.86 3.56
C ARG A 543 -37.76 -14.08 2.29
N ILE A 544 -38.90 -13.42 2.19
CA ILE A 544 -39.74 -13.43 0.99
C ILE A 544 -39.28 -12.29 0.09
N ARG A 545 -38.56 -12.63 -0.98
CA ARG A 545 -38.14 -11.70 -2.05
C ARG A 545 -38.85 -11.98 -3.37
N ARG A 546 -39.45 -13.16 -3.47
CA ARG A 546 -40.09 -13.71 -4.66
C ARG A 546 -41.58 -13.89 -4.38
N GLN A 547 -42.40 -13.66 -5.40
CA GLN A 547 -43.83 -13.92 -5.38
C GLN A 547 -44.13 -15.03 -6.36
N LEU A 548 -44.92 -16.02 -5.92
CA LEU A 548 -45.56 -17.00 -6.79
C LEU A 548 -46.78 -16.35 -7.45
N LEU A 549 -46.93 -16.55 -8.76
CA LEU A 549 -48.10 -16.14 -9.54
C LEU A 549 -48.98 -17.33 -9.86
N GLY A 550 -48.37 -18.48 -10.15
CA GLY A 550 -49.10 -19.72 -10.38
C GLY A 550 -48.23 -20.96 -10.25
N VAL A 551 -48.85 -22.09 -9.96
CA VAL A 551 -48.21 -23.40 -9.86
C VAL A 551 -49.09 -24.44 -10.52
N LYS A 552 -48.59 -25.67 -10.68
CA LYS A 552 -49.45 -26.75 -11.20
C LYS A 552 -50.51 -27.11 -10.15
N ARG A 553 -51.79 -27.07 -10.53
CA ARG A 553 -52.93 -27.46 -9.69
C ARG A 553 -52.73 -28.83 -9.04
N THR A 554 -53.14 -28.97 -7.77
CA THR A 554 -53.08 -30.21 -6.99
C THR A 554 -54.48 -30.68 -6.60
N ASP A 555 -54.59 -31.91 -6.09
CA ASP A 555 -55.88 -32.46 -5.63
C ASP A 555 -56.36 -31.82 -4.30
N VAL A 556 -55.52 -31.03 -3.63
CA VAL A 556 -55.83 -30.38 -2.36
C VAL A 556 -56.36 -28.95 -2.57
N CYS A 557 -55.70 -28.19 -3.44
CA CYS A 557 -56.02 -26.79 -3.71
C CYS A 557 -56.46 -26.67 -5.17
N ASP A 558 -57.73 -26.31 -5.38
CA ASP A 558 -58.44 -26.40 -6.66
C ASP A 558 -58.11 -25.26 -7.65
N THR A 559 -57.03 -24.54 -7.41
CA THR A 559 -56.57 -23.39 -8.18
C THR A 559 -55.09 -23.55 -8.56
N ASP A 560 -54.72 -23.03 -9.72
CA ASP A 560 -53.34 -22.91 -10.19
C ASP A 560 -52.78 -21.50 -10.01
N MET A 561 -53.57 -20.55 -9.48
CA MET A 561 -53.20 -19.15 -9.31
C MET A 561 -52.97 -18.78 -7.85
N ALA A 562 -51.97 -17.95 -7.61
CA ALA A 562 -51.70 -17.42 -6.28
C ALA A 562 -52.82 -16.45 -5.86
N PHE A 563 -53.09 -16.37 -4.56
CA PHE A 563 -54.09 -15.46 -3.98
C PHE A 563 -53.85 -14.01 -4.41
N SER A 564 -52.60 -13.54 -4.37
CA SER A 564 -52.25 -12.19 -4.81
C SER A 564 -52.48 -11.94 -6.31
N LEU A 565 -52.34 -12.97 -7.17
CA LEU A 565 -52.67 -12.86 -8.59
C LEU A 565 -54.20 -12.81 -8.77
N GLN A 566 -54.96 -13.67 -8.10
CA GLN A 566 -56.43 -13.66 -8.19
C GLN A 566 -57.04 -12.34 -7.75
N LEU A 567 -56.56 -11.76 -6.64
CA LEU A 567 -56.94 -10.41 -6.21
C LEU A 567 -56.67 -9.36 -7.29
N THR A 568 -55.53 -9.47 -7.97
CA THR A 568 -55.13 -8.56 -9.05
C THR A 568 -56.05 -8.70 -10.25
N LEU A 569 -56.24 -9.92 -10.76
CA LEU A 569 -57.09 -10.17 -11.93
C LEU A 569 -58.52 -9.71 -11.67
N ARG A 570 -59.08 -10.04 -10.51
CA ARG A 570 -60.43 -9.65 -10.13
C ARG A 570 -60.61 -8.14 -10.07
N TYR A 571 -59.61 -7.41 -9.58
CA TYR A 571 -59.61 -5.95 -9.57
C TYR A 571 -59.55 -5.36 -10.98
N LEU A 572 -58.68 -5.90 -11.84
CA LEU A 572 -58.37 -5.40 -13.18
C LEU A 572 -59.43 -5.76 -14.23
N VAL A 573 -60.25 -6.79 -14.01
CA VAL A 573 -61.37 -7.14 -14.91
C VAL A 573 -62.33 -5.96 -15.11
N SER A 574 -62.53 -5.13 -14.08
CA SER A 574 -63.36 -3.91 -14.16
C SER A 574 -62.79 -2.84 -15.10
N GLU A 575 -61.48 -2.85 -15.33
CA GLU A 575 -60.77 -1.98 -16.27
C GLU A 575 -60.65 -2.61 -17.68
N GLY A 576 -61.25 -3.78 -17.90
CA GLY A 576 -61.18 -4.52 -19.16
C GLY A 576 -59.83 -5.19 -19.43
N ILE A 577 -59.01 -5.37 -18.39
CA ILE A 577 -57.66 -5.92 -18.50
C ILE A 577 -57.67 -7.42 -18.17
N THR A 578 -57.11 -8.23 -19.07
CA THR A 578 -57.02 -9.68 -18.96
C THR A 578 -55.58 -10.17 -18.86
N LEU A 579 -55.40 -11.42 -18.42
CA LEU A 579 -54.14 -12.12 -18.38
C LEU A 579 -54.01 -13.05 -19.58
N ASP A 580 -52.95 -12.89 -20.36
CA ASP A 580 -52.63 -13.70 -21.52
C ASP A 580 -51.27 -14.40 -21.35
N PHE A 581 -51.19 -15.66 -21.77
CA PHE A 581 -49.96 -16.45 -21.74
C PHE A 581 -49.28 -16.38 -23.10
N LEU A 582 -48.20 -15.59 -23.21
CA LEU A 582 -47.42 -15.48 -24.45
C LEU A 582 -46.46 -16.66 -24.64
N SER A 583 -45.86 -17.14 -23.56
CA SER A 583 -45.01 -18.34 -23.53
C SER A 583 -44.93 -18.93 -22.11
N SER A 584 -44.18 -20.04 -21.92
CA SER A 584 -43.93 -20.63 -20.60
C SER A 584 -43.23 -19.68 -19.62
N ASP A 585 -42.48 -18.70 -20.15
CA ASP A 585 -41.61 -17.82 -19.37
C ASP A 585 -42.02 -16.34 -19.47
N LEU A 586 -43.14 -16.03 -20.14
CA LEU A 586 -43.61 -14.67 -20.34
C LEU A 586 -45.14 -14.62 -20.35
N ILE A 587 -45.71 -13.87 -19.41
CA ILE A 587 -47.14 -13.56 -19.38
C ILE A 587 -47.34 -12.07 -19.67
N GLN A 588 -48.53 -11.73 -20.15
CA GLN A 588 -48.94 -10.38 -20.45
C GLN A 588 -50.20 -10.04 -19.63
N LEU A 589 -50.15 -8.93 -18.90
CA LEU A 589 -51.26 -8.40 -18.11
C LEU A 589 -51.62 -7.02 -18.66
N GLY A 590 -52.63 -6.95 -19.54
CA GLY A 590 -52.87 -5.76 -20.34
C GLY A 590 -51.68 -5.44 -21.25
N ASP A 591 -51.06 -4.28 -21.09
CA ASP A 591 -49.83 -3.90 -21.81
C ASP A 591 -48.53 -4.30 -21.07
N LEU A 592 -48.64 -4.75 -19.81
CA LEU A 592 -47.49 -5.11 -18.98
C LEU A 592 -46.97 -6.50 -19.33
N LEU A 593 -45.70 -6.57 -19.73
CA LEU A 593 -44.98 -7.82 -19.89
C LEU A 593 -44.33 -8.24 -18.57
N VAL A 594 -44.68 -9.42 -18.08
CA VAL A 594 -44.17 -9.96 -16.81
C VAL A 594 -43.35 -11.22 -17.12
N PRO A 595 -42.01 -11.15 -17.07
CA PRO A 595 -41.16 -12.30 -17.33
C PRO A 595 -41.02 -13.19 -16.08
N LYS A 596 -40.95 -14.51 -16.28
CA LYS A 596 -40.65 -15.49 -15.24
C LYS A 596 -39.21 -15.30 -14.74
N ILE A 597 -39.00 -15.43 -13.44
CA ILE A 597 -37.65 -15.41 -12.86
C ILE A 597 -36.79 -16.52 -13.46
N SER A 598 -35.63 -16.15 -14.01
CA SER A 598 -34.65 -17.13 -14.47
C SER A 598 -33.87 -17.70 -13.28
N PRO A 599 -33.35 -18.95 -13.35
CA PRO A 599 -32.55 -19.54 -12.27
C PRO A 599 -31.31 -18.72 -11.88
N THR A 600 -30.87 -17.85 -12.78
CA THR A 600 -29.66 -17.01 -12.66
C THR A 600 -29.97 -15.52 -12.52
N ALA A 601 -31.22 -15.17 -12.22
CA ALA A 601 -31.69 -13.78 -12.18
C ALA A 601 -30.93 -12.94 -11.14
N GLY A 602 -30.23 -11.88 -11.56
CA GLY A 602 -29.58 -10.95 -10.66
C GLY A 602 -28.52 -11.63 -9.79
N GLY A 603 -28.79 -11.79 -8.50
CA GLY A 603 -27.91 -12.49 -7.56
C GLY A 603 -28.14 -13.99 -7.42
N TYR A 604 -29.23 -14.51 -7.97
CA TYR A 604 -29.67 -15.88 -7.70
C TYR A 604 -28.89 -16.95 -8.47
N ARG A 605 -28.82 -18.12 -7.84
CA ARG A 605 -28.57 -19.44 -8.41
C ARG A 605 -29.59 -20.40 -7.77
N LEU A 606 -30.81 -20.35 -8.28
CA LEU A 606 -31.94 -21.13 -7.74
C LEU A 606 -31.73 -22.62 -8.00
N ASP A 607 -31.87 -23.43 -6.97
CA ASP A 607 -31.91 -24.89 -7.11
C ASP A 607 -33.22 -25.33 -7.77
N PRO A 608 -33.29 -26.50 -8.43
CA PRO A 608 -34.51 -26.97 -9.10
C PRO A 608 -35.76 -26.99 -8.21
N GLU A 609 -35.60 -27.24 -6.92
CA GLU A 609 -36.67 -27.23 -5.92
C GLU A 609 -37.22 -25.82 -5.66
N GLU A 610 -36.36 -24.80 -5.75
CA GLU A 610 -36.73 -23.39 -5.54
C GLU A 610 -37.39 -22.74 -6.78
N GLN A 611 -37.32 -23.41 -7.94
CA GLN A 611 -37.83 -22.94 -9.23
C GLN A 611 -39.31 -23.30 -9.49
N ALA A 612 -40.01 -23.84 -8.49
CA ALA A 612 -41.40 -24.28 -8.63
C ALA A 612 -42.34 -23.13 -9.02
N GLY A 613 -43.22 -23.37 -9.99
CA GLY A 613 -44.22 -22.41 -10.44
C GLY A 613 -43.69 -21.24 -11.30
N TYR A 614 -44.55 -20.26 -11.50
CA TYR A 614 -44.27 -18.99 -12.14
C TYR A 614 -43.98 -17.97 -11.04
N GLN A 615 -42.75 -17.46 -10.99
CA GLN A 615 -42.29 -16.56 -9.93
C GLN A 615 -41.76 -15.25 -10.50
N ILE A 616 -41.92 -14.17 -9.75
CA ILE A 616 -41.35 -12.85 -10.02
C ILE A 616 -40.72 -12.26 -8.75
N LEU A 617 -39.89 -11.23 -8.89
CA LEU A 617 -39.35 -10.49 -7.76
C LEU A 617 -40.35 -9.46 -7.22
N VAL A 618 -40.31 -9.24 -5.91
CA VAL A 618 -41.25 -8.33 -5.23
C VAL A 618 -40.61 -6.97 -4.97
N ASN A 619 -41.22 -5.91 -5.52
CA ASN A 619 -40.84 -4.53 -5.23
C ASN A 619 -41.67 -3.97 -4.06
N TYR A 620 -41.26 -4.23 -2.81
CA TYR A 620 -42.00 -3.84 -1.61
C TYR A 620 -42.10 -2.31 -1.39
N ARG A 621 -43.30 -1.83 -1.04
CA ARG A 621 -43.53 -0.47 -0.53
C ARG A 621 -43.04 -0.37 0.91
N SER A 622 -42.57 0.82 1.30
CA SER A 622 -42.15 1.08 2.69
C SER A 622 -43.31 1.16 3.68
N GLN A 623 -44.49 1.61 3.23
CA GLN A 623 -45.68 1.74 4.05
C GLN A 623 -46.67 0.62 3.70
N SER A 624 -47.24 0.00 4.73
CA SER A 624 -48.30 -1.00 4.56
C SER A 624 -49.64 -0.31 4.25
N PRO A 625 -50.54 -0.99 3.52
CA PRO A 625 -51.93 -0.53 3.37
C PRO A 625 -52.62 -0.29 4.72
N ARG A 626 -53.73 0.46 4.68
CA ARG A 626 -54.53 0.76 5.88
C ARG A 626 -54.98 -0.54 6.55
N GLN A 627 -54.77 -0.62 7.86
CA GLN A 627 -55.16 -1.78 8.67
C GLN A 627 -56.16 -1.34 9.75
N VAL A 628 -57.21 -2.14 9.94
CA VAL A 628 -58.24 -1.96 10.97
C VAL A 628 -58.49 -3.30 11.67
N THR A 629 -58.85 -3.30 12.94
CA THR A 629 -59.14 -4.56 13.65
C THR A 629 -60.57 -5.04 13.37
N LEU A 630 -60.76 -6.36 13.42
CA LEU A 630 -62.09 -6.97 13.33
C LEU A 630 -63.05 -6.35 14.37
N ARG A 631 -62.57 -6.16 15.60
CA ARG A 631 -63.35 -5.60 16.69
C ARG A 631 -63.81 -4.16 16.42
N GLU A 632 -62.91 -3.27 15.99
CA GLU A 632 -63.28 -1.87 15.65
C GLU A 632 -64.39 -1.82 14.59
N LEU A 633 -64.33 -2.72 13.61
CA LEU A 633 -65.32 -2.85 12.56
C LEU A 633 -66.68 -3.35 13.08
N LEU A 634 -66.69 -4.40 13.89
CA LEU A 634 -67.91 -5.00 14.44
C LEU A 634 -68.59 -4.09 15.48
N GLU A 635 -67.82 -3.35 16.28
CA GLU A 635 -68.34 -2.38 17.25
C GLU A 635 -68.89 -1.10 16.60
N GLY A 636 -68.71 -0.92 15.28
CA GLY A 636 -69.22 0.23 14.53
C GLY A 636 -68.40 1.51 14.71
N GLN A 637 -67.17 1.41 15.22
CA GLN A 637 -66.29 2.57 15.43
C GLN A 637 -65.85 3.23 14.11
N LEU A 638 -65.96 2.49 13.00
CA LEU A 638 -65.44 2.87 11.68
C LEU A 638 -66.55 3.16 10.66
N ASP A 639 -67.83 3.06 11.05
CA ASP A 639 -68.97 3.08 10.11
C ASP A 639 -69.00 4.34 9.22
N ASP A 640 -68.60 5.51 9.76
CA ASP A 640 -68.51 6.78 9.02
C ASP A 640 -67.42 6.77 7.93
N GLN A 641 -66.38 5.95 8.09
CA GLN A 641 -65.20 5.89 7.22
C GLN A 641 -65.28 4.74 6.21
N LEU A 642 -66.10 3.72 6.46
CA LEU A 642 -66.20 2.52 5.61
C LEU A 642 -66.55 2.84 4.16
N ALA A 643 -67.43 3.81 3.93
CA ALA A 643 -67.81 4.21 2.58
C ALA A 643 -66.62 4.73 1.75
N GLU A 644 -65.67 5.43 2.38
CA GLU A 644 -64.45 5.92 1.73
C GLU A 644 -63.41 4.80 1.58
N TRP A 645 -63.31 3.93 2.58
CA TRP A 645 -62.22 2.96 2.68
C TRP A 645 -62.48 1.64 1.95
N SER A 646 -63.73 1.32 1.63
CA SER A 646 -64.10 0.05 0.97
C SER A 646 -64.63 0.20 -0.45
N ARG A 647 -65.21 1.34 -0.81
CA ARG A 647 -65.77 1.57 -2.14
C ARG A 647 -64.70 1.54 -3.21
N ASP A 648 -64.91 0.72 -4.24
CA ASP A 648 -63.97 0.58 -5.37
C ASP A 648 -62.57 0.06 -4.96
N ARG A 649 -62.46 -0.52 -3.75
CA ARG A 649 -61.22 -1.01 -3.14
C ARG A 649 -61.20 -2.54 -3.06
N ILE A 650 -60.01 -3.07 -2.78
CA ILE A 650 -59.77 -4.45 -2.36
C ILE A 650 -59.84 -4.47 -0.84
N VAL A 651 -60.78 -5.25 -0.30
CA VAL A 651 -60.89 -5.46 1.15
C VAL A 651 -60.40 -6.87 1.47
N LEU A 652 -59.40 -6.96 2.33
CA LEU A 652 -58.79 -8.23 2.75
C LEU A 652 -59.04 -8.48 4.21
N ILE A 653 -59.31 -9.72 4.59
CA ILE A 653 -59.38 -10.16 5.98
C ILE A 653 -58.25 -11.15 6.21
N GLY A 654 -57.43 -10.94 7.23
CA GLY A 654 -56.32 -11.84 7.51
C GLY A 654 -55.88 -11.85 8.96
N LEU A 655 -55.01 -12.80 9.31
CA LEU A 655 -54.55 -13.01 10.67
C LEU A 655 -53.50 -11.95 11.09
N ALA A 656 -53.58 -11.48 12.32
CA ALA A 656 -52.59 -10.59 12.94
C ALA A 656 -51.88 -11.25 14.11
N GLU A 657 -51.29 -12.41 13.84
CA GLU A 657 -50.54 -13.21 14.82
C GLU A 657 -49.03 -13.16 14.54
N PRO A 658 -48.17 -13.11 15.57
CA PRO A 658 -46.72 -13.14 15.39
C PRO A 658 -46.19 -14.37 14.63
N LYS A 659 -46.94 -15.49 14.68
CA LYS A 659 -46.61 -16.73 13.97
C LYS A 659 -46.80 -16.61 12.45
N ASP A 660 -47.76 -15.79 12.02
CA ASP A 660 -48.08 -15.55 10.60
C ASP A 660 -47.14 -14.51 9.96
N ALA A 661 -46.49 -13.69 10.76
CA ALA A 661 -45.61 -12.64 10.24
C ALA A 661 -44.36 -13.24 9.57
N GLN A 662 -43.91 -12.74 8.42
CA GLN A 662 -42.73 -13.23 7.69
C GLN A 662 -41.65 -12.16 7.53
N PHE A 663 -40.39 -12.57 7.31
CA PHE A 663 -39.32 -11.60 7.02
C PHE A 663 -39.38 -11.13 5.56
N THR A 664 -39.26 -9.83 5.35
CA THR A 664 -39.21 -9.19 4.02
C THR A 664 -37.93 -8.38 3.87
N PRO A 665 -37.43 -8.13 2.64
CA PRO A 665 -36.18 -7.39 2.43
C PRO A 665 -36.24 -5.92 2.91
N LYS A 666 -37.42 -5.30 2.84
CA LYS A 666 -37.63 -3.85 3.02
C LYS A 666 -37.65 -3.39 4.48
N GLN A 667 -38.02 -4.25 5.42
CA GLN A 667 -38.18 -3.88 6.83
C GLN A 667 -37.46 -4.86 7.77
N SER A 668 -37.07 -4.39 8.95
CA SER A 668 -36.47 -5.23 9.99
C SER A 668 -37.52 -6.01 10.80
N LYS A 669 -38.74 -5.47 10.91
CA LYS A 669 -39.87 -6.15 11.54
C LYS A 669 -40.51 -7.14 10.57
N ARG A 670 -41.02 -8.25 11.11
CA ARG A 670 -41.80 -9.23 10.34
C ARG A 670 -43.12 -8.57 9.88
N MET A 671 -43.56 -8.88 8.68
CA MET A 671 -44.78 -8.36 8.04
C MET A 671 -45.83 -9.47 8.01
N LEU A 672 -47.09 -9.17 8.34
CA LEU A 672 -48.20 -10.14 8.32
C LEU A 672 -48.40 -10.75 6.93
N GLY A 673 -48.79 -12.03 6.84
CA GLY A 673 -49.00 -12.75 5.58
C GLY A 673 -49.97 -12.01 4.65
N VAL A 674 -51.12 -11.60 5.19
CA VAL A 674 -52.13 -10.79 4.47
C VAL A 674 -51.58 -9.47 3.94
N THR A 675 -50.64 -8.84 4.66
CA THR A 675 -50.00 -7.61 4.21
C THR A 675 -49.03 -7.89 3.06
N ILE A 676 -48.35 -9.03 3.07
CA ILE A 676 -47.48 -9.45 1.98
C ILE A 676 -48.30 -9.73 0.72
N HIS A 677 -49.40 -10.48 0.82
CA HIS A 677 -50.31 -10.70 -0.32
C HIS A 677 -50.90 -9.39 -0.87
N ALA A 678 -51.26 -8.45 0.02
CA ALA A 678 -51.69 -7.11 -0.39
C ALA A 678 -50.60 -6.35 -1.18
N GLN A 679 -49.35 -6.37 -0.71
CA GLN A 679 -48.24 -5.71 -1.42
C GLN A 679 -47.91 -6.40 -2.76
N GLN A 680 -48.01 -7.73 -2.80
CA GLN A 680 -47.84 -8.55 -3.99
C GLN A 680 -48.91 -8.27 -5.06
N ALA A 681 -50.18 -8.11 -4.66
CA ALA A 681 -51.24 -7.69 -5.56
C ALA A 681 -51.07 -6.21 -5.97
N SER A 682 -50.77 -5.34 -5.00
CA SER A 682 -50.50 -3.92 -5.22
C SER A 682 -49.41 -3.69 -6.27
N GLN A 683 -48.33 -4.47 -6.28
CA GLN A 683 -47.28 -4.27 -7.28
C GLN A 683 -47.76 -4.57 -8.70
N LEU A 684 -48.56 -5.61 -8.91
CA LEU A 684 -49.07 -5.98 -10.24
C LEU A 684 -50.10 -4.96 -10.71
N ILE A 685 -51.03 -4.55 -9.84
CA ILE A 685 -52.02 -3.52 -10.15
C ILE A 685 -51.32 -2.18 -10.44
N SER A 686 -50.36 -1.77 -9.60
CA SER A 686 -49.61 -0.52 -9.82
C SER A 686 -48.75 -0.57 -11.09
N ALA A 687 -48.17 -1.72 -11.41
CA ALA A 687 -47.36 -1.87 -12.62
C ALA A 687 -48.23 -1.81 -13.89
N THR A 688 -49.49 -2.22 -13.79
CA THR A 688 -50.43 -2.23 -14.91
C THR A 688 -51.13 -0.87 -15.09
N LEU A 689 -51.54 -0.22 -14.00
CA LEU A 689 -52.35 1.02 -14.04
C LEU A 689 -51.53 2.29 -13.85
N ASP A 690 -50.44 2.24 -13.08
CA ASP A 690 -49.68 3.41 -12.62
C ASP A 690 -48.24 3.44 -13.16
N ASP A 691 -47.90 2.57 -14.13
CA ASP A 691 -46.55 2.39 -14.69
C ASP A 691 -45.45 2.14 -13.63
N ARG A 692 -45.81 1.55 -12.47
CA ARG A 692 -44.85 1.23 -11.41
C ARG A 692 -43.88 0.13 -11.87
N PRO A 693 -42.55 0.34 -11.83
CA PRO A 693 -41.61 -0.64 -12.36
C PRO A 693 -41.58 -1.93 -11.54
N LEU A 694 -41.66 -3.07 -12.23
CA LEU A 694 -41.29 -4.37 -11.69
C LEU A 694 -39.76 -4.50 -11.60
N ILE A 695 -39.27 -5.33 -10.69
CA ILE A 695 -37.83 -5.60 -10.63
C ILE A 695 -37.42 -6.48 -11.81
N TRP A 696 -36.57 -5.93 -12.68
CA TRP A 696 -35.98 -6.60 -13.83
C TRP A 696 -34.48 -6.81 -13.61
N TRP A 697 -33.90 -7.75 -14.35
CA TRP A 697 -32.48 -8.12 -14.27
C TRP A 697 -31.90 -8.29 -15.69
N LEU A 698 -30.58 -8.35 -15.79
CA LEU A 698 -29.89 -8.63 -17.05
C LEU A 698 -29.83 -10.15 -17.30
N PRO A 699 -29.82 -10.60 -18.57
CA PRO A 699 -29.48 -11.97 -18.89
C PRO A 699 -28.03 -12.27 -18.45
N GLU A 700 -27.69 -13.54 -18.25
CA GLU A 700 -26.40 -13.97 -17.70
C GLU A 700 -25.18 -13.42 -18.46
N TRP A 701 -25.25 -13.33 -19.80
CA TRP A 701 -24.19 -12.73 -20.60
C TRP A 701 -24.05 -11.21 -20.36
N GLY A 702 -25.16 -10.53 -20.10
CA GLY A 702 -25.21 -9.10 -19.83
C GLY A 702 -24.61 -8.78 -18.45
N GLU A 703 -24.86 -9.63 -17.46
CA GLU A 703 -24.18 -9.55 -16.16
C GLU A 703 -22.69 -9.85 -16.26
N GLY A 704 -22.31 -10.82 -17.09
CA GLY A 704 -20.90 -11.07 -17.40
C GLY A 704 -20.20 -9.85 -18.01
N LEU A 705 -20.86 -9.17 -18.94
CA LEU A 705 -20.38 -7.91 -19.51
C LEU A 705 -20.32 -6.80 -18.46
N TRP A 706 -21.32 -6.71 -17.58
CA TRP A 706 -21.36 -5.77 -16.46
C TRP A 706 -20.12 -5.91 -15.55
N ILE A 707 -19.81 -7.14 -15.12
CA ILE A 707 -18.61 -7.43 -14.30
C ILE A 707 -17.33 -7.06 -15.05
N LEU A 708 -17.25 -7.39 -16.34
CA LEU A 708 -16.09 -7.11 -17.17
C LEU A 708 -15.85 -5.60 -17.32
N VAL A 709 -16.90 -4.82 -17.57
CA VAL A 709 -16.81 -3.35 -17.77
C VAL A 709 -16.21 -2.67 -16.54
N TRP A 710 -16.67 -3.01 -15.34
CA TRP A 710 -16.11 -2.44 -14.10
C TRP A 710 -14.66 -2.88 -13.85
N THR A 711 -14.37 -4.16 -14.11
CA THR A 711 -13.03 -4.71 -13.92
C THR A 711 -12.03 -4.09 -14.90
N VAL A 712 -12.34 -4.05 -16.19
CA VAL A 712 -11.49 -3.41 -17.21
C VAL A 712 -11.43 -1.89 -17.02
N GLY A 713 -12.54 -1.26 -16.65
CA GLY A 713 -12.61 0.18 -16.38
C GLY A 713 -11.68 0.60 -15.24
N SER A 714 -11.68 -0.13 -14.12
CA SER A 714 -10.79 0.16 -12.98
C SER A 714 -9.30 0.06 -13.36
N ASN A 715 -8.91 -0.98 -14.11
CA ASN A 715 -7.55 -1.13 -14.62
C ASN A 715 -7.17 -0.01 -15.61
N SER A 716 -8.12 0.39 -16.46
CA SER A 716 -7.92 1.47 -17.44
C SER A 716 -7.69 2.82 -16.76
N VAL A 717 -8.38 3.09 -15.64
CA VAL A 717 -8.12 4.29 -14.82
C VAL A 717 -6.73 4.26 -14.21
N VAL A 718 -6.33 3.15 -13.58
CA VAL A 718 -4.95 3.01 -13.04
C VAL A 718 -3.90 3.20 -14.14
N TRP A 719 -4.16 2.63 -15.33
CA TRP A 719 -3.29 2.77 -16.49
C TRP A 719 -3.23 4.21 -17.00
N GLY A 720 -4.36 4.91 -17.08
CA GLY A 720 -4.43 6.32 -17.46
C GLY A 720 -3.64 7.21 -16.49
N ILE A 721 -3.79 6.97 -15.18
CA ILE A 721 -3.01 7.66 -14.15
C ILE A 721 -1.51 7.37 -14.33
N TYR A 722 -1.13 6.10 -14.52
CA TYR A 722 0.27 5.73 -14.80
C TYR A 722 0.81 6.44 -16.04
N TYR A 723 0.04 6.48 -17.12
CA TYR A 723 0.45 7.10 -18.38
C TYR A 723 0.68 8.60 -18.22
N LEU A 724 -0.22 9.31 -17.52
CA LEU A 724 -0.09 10.73 -17.22
C LEU A 724 1.19 11.04 -16.43
N PHE A 725 1.58 10.18 -15.48
CA PHE A 725 2.79 10.38 -14.67
C PHE A 725 4.07 9.74 -15.26
N ARG A 726 4.00 9.12 -16.44
CA ARG A 726 5.13 8.38 -17.05
C ARG A 726 6.36 9.25 -17.33
N ASN A 727 6.15 10.48 -17.80
CA ASN A 727 7.23 11.38 -18.24
C ASN A 727 7.54 12.51 -17.23
N SER A 728 6.88 12.52 -16.07
CA SER A 728 7.10 13.55 -15.05
C SER A 728 8.09 13.12 -13.96
N SER A 729 8.67 14.07 -13.25
CA SER A 729 9.51 13.83 -12.06
C SER A 729 8.76 13.09 -10.94
N LEU A 730 7.43 12.97 -11.05
CA LEU A 730 6.53 12.29 -10.12
C LEU A 730 6.44 10.78 -10.39
N ARG A 731 7.00 10.24 -11.48
CA ARG A 731 7.00 8.78 -11.77
C ARG A 731 7.52 7.94 -10.59
N SER A 732 8.58 8.39 -9.93
CA SER A 732 9.15 7.69 -8.78
C SER A 732 8.24 7.73 -7.54
N ARG A 733 7.48 8.83 -7.37
CA ARG A 733 6.45 8.93 -6.32
C ARG A 733 5.25 8.05 -6.63
N PHE A 734 4.82 7.99 -7.89
CA PHE A 734 3.73 7.11 -8.34
C PHE A 734 4.07 5.64 -8.10
N LEU A 735 5.24 5.17 -8.54
CA LEU A 735 5.67 3.79 -8.35
C LEU A 735 5.81 3.43 -6.87
N ARG A 736 6.32 4.35 -6.04
CA ARG A 736 6.41 4.14 -4.58
C ARG A 736 5.03 4.05 -3.91
N ASN A 737 4.05 4.77 -4.44
CA ASN A 737 2.70 4.86 -3.88
C ASN A 737 1.66 4.06 -4.70
N TYR A 738 2.08 3.13 -5.57
CA TYR A 738 1.17 2.41 -6.48
C TYR A 738 0.04 1.69 -5.72
N SER A 739 0.38 1.06 -4.59
CA SER A 739 -0.61 0.43 -3.71
C SER A 739 -1.67 1.41 -3.20
N LEU A 740 -1.29 2.66 -2.89
CA LEU A 740 -2.22 3.70 -2.46
C LEU A 740 -3.12 4.14 -3.61
N VAL A 741 -2.56 4.27 -4.83
CA VAL A 741 -3.34 4.59 -6.04
C VAL A 741 -4.40 3.51 -6.30
N CYS A 742 -4.03 2.23 -6.21
CA CYS A 742 -4.99 1.14 -6.37
C CYS A 742 -6.12 1.19 -5.33
N VAL A 743 -5.81 1.51 -4.06
CA VAL A 743 -6.82 1.64 -3.01
C VAL A 743 -7.77 2.82 -3.28
N VAL A 744 -7.25 3.96 -3.73
CA VAL A 744 -8.08 5.14 -4.07
C VAL A 744 -8.98 4.84 -5.28
N VAL A 745 -8.44 4.18 -6.32
CA VAL A 745 -9.24 3.80 -7.48
C VAL A 745 -10.31 2.77 -7.10
N LEU A 746 -9.97 1.77 -6.26
CA LEU A 746 -10.93 0.79 -5.77
C LEU A 746 -12.06 1.50 -5.01
N ALA A 747 -11.74 2.38 -4.06
CA ALA A 747 -12.75 3.12 -3.29
C ALA A 747 -13.67 3.98 -4.19
N GLY A 748 -13.09 4.69 -5.17
CA GLY A 748 -13.85 5.48 -6.14
C GLY A 748 -14.76 4.64 -7.03
N MET A 749 -14.28 3.48 -7.49
CA MET A 749 -15.07 2.53 -8.29
C MET A 749 -16.19 1.90 -7.48
N THR A 750 -15.93 1.53 -6.22
CA THR A 750 -16.97 1.01 -5.31
C THR A 750 -18.10 2.01 -5.11
N MET A 751 -17.76 3.27 -4.83
CA MET A 751 -18.77 4.33 -4.69
C MET A 751 -19.56 4.55 -5.98
N SER A 752 -18.88 4.56 -7.13
CA SER A 752 -19.53 4.74 -8.44
C SER A 752 -20.48 3.58 -8.75
N LEU A 753 -20.05 2.34 -8.51
CA LEU A 753 -20.86 1.15 -8.72
C LEU A 753 -22.10 1.14 -7.82
N LEU A 754 -21.94 1.47 -6.52
CA LEU A 754 -23.06 1.60 -5.59
C LEU A 754 -24.09 2.62 -6.08
N VAL A 755 -23.63 3.78 -6.57
CA VAL A 755 -24.53 4.81 -7.12
C VAL A 755 -25.24 4.30 -8.37
N VAL A 756 -24.55 3.61 -9.29
CA VAL A 756 -25.21 3.08 -10.50
C VAL A 756 -26.21 1.98 -10.17
N CYS A 757 -25.87 1.03 -9.28
CA CYS A 757 -26.80 0.00 -8.83
C CYS A 757 -28.03 0.62 -8.13
N TYR A 758 -27.83 1.66 -7.31
CA TYR A 758 -28.92 2.39 -6.66
C TYR A 758 -29.84 3.09 -7.68
N LEU A 759 -29.26 3.85 -8.62
CA LEU A 759 -30.03 4.55 -9.65
C LEU A 759 -30.79 3.59 -10.57
N MET A 760 -30.19 2.45 -10.92
CA MET A 760 -30.86 1.41 -11.69
C MET A 760 -32.01 0.79 -10.91
N LEU A 761 -31.85 0.57 -9.60
CA LEU A 761 -32.93 0.02 -8.77
C LEU A 761 -34.14 0.98 -8.69
N LEU A 762 -33.94 2.31 -8.78
CA LEU A 762 -35.04 3.27 -8.82
C LEU A 762 -35.94 3.13 -10.07
N ILE A 763 -35.40 2.58 -11.16
CA ILE A 763 -36.16 2.25 -12.38
C ILE A 763 -36.44 0.74 -12.50
N GLY A 764 -36.38 0.00 -11.39
CA GLY A 764 -36.64 -1.44 -11.33
C GLY A 764 -35.45 -2.34 -11.68
N GLY A 765 -34.30 -1.81 -12.05
CA GLY A 765 -33.15 -2.62 -12.46
C GLY A 765 -32.32 -3.15 -11.31
N TRP A 766 -32.34 -4.47 -11.07
CA TRP A 766 -31.39 -5.12 -10.17
C TRP A 766 -30.12 -5.54 -10.92
N LEU A 767 -29.05 -4.76 -10.72
CA LEU A 767 -27.73 -5.09 -11.22
C LEU A 767 -26.84 -5.66 -10.11
N PRO A 768 -26.11 -6.77 -10.35
CA PRO A 768 -25.22 -7.36 -9.36
C PRO A 768 -24.15 -6.39 -8.85
N LEU A 769 -24.01 -6.27 -7.53
CA LEU A 769 -23.06 -5.38 -6.87
C LEU A 769 -21.78 -6.11 -6.45
N VAL A 770 -21.91 -7.28 -5.83
CA VAL A 770 -20.79 -8.01 -5.20
C VAL A 770 -19.80 -8.57 -6.21
N PRO A 771 -20.22 -9.23 -7.32
CA PRO A 771 -19.26 -9.79 -8.28
C PRO A 771 -18.34 -8.73 -8.93
N PRO A 772 -18.82 -7.57 -9.43
CA PRO A 772 -17.92 -6.53 -9.94
C PRO A 772 -16.95 -5.98 -8.89
N LEU A 773 -17.37 -5.81 -7.64
CA LEU A 773 -16.48 -5.37 -6.54
C LEU A 773 -15.37 -6.39 -6.26
N LEU A 774 -15.73 -7.68 -6.23
CA LEU A 774 -14.74 -8.73 -6.00
C LEU A 774 -13.74 -8.82 -7.17
N ALA A 775 -14.23 -8.76 -8.41
CA ALA A 775 -13.40 -8.82 -9.60
C ALA A 775 -12.42 -7.63 -9.70
N THR A 776 -12.90 -6.42 -9.41
CA THR A 776 -12.06 -5.21 -9.35
C THR A 776 -11.02 -5.28 -8.24
N ALA A 777 -11.40 -5.72 -7.03
CA ALA A 777 -10.48 -5.89 -5.91
C ALA A 777 -9.38 -6.92 -6.20
N LEU A 778 -9.74 -8.09 -6.77
CA LEU A 778 -8.79 -9.13 -7.15
C LEU A 778 -7.81 -8.65 -8.22
N SER A 779 -8.32 -7.98 -9.26
CA SER A 779 -7.50 -7.45 -10.34
C SER A 779 -6.51 -6.39 -9.85
N LEU A 780 -6.98 -5.41 -9.07
CA LEU A 780 -6.14 -4.34 -8.53
C LEU A 780 -5.14 -4.86 -7.50
N GLY A 781 -5.57 -5.79 -6.63
CA GLY A 781 -4.71 -6.45 -5.65
C GLY A 781 -3.57 -7.23 -6.32
N GLY A 782 -3.88 -8.03 -7.34
CA GLY A 782 -2.88 -8.74 -8.15
C GLY A 782 -1.86 -7.80 -8.79
N SER A 783 -2.31 -6.66 -9.33
CA SER A 783 -1.41 -5.66 -9.93
C SER A 783 -0.48 -4.99 -8.91
N SER A 784 -0.93 -4.80 -7.67
CA SER A 784 -0.14 -4.17 -6.61
C SER A 784 1.02 -5.06 -6.12
N ASN A 785 0.82 -6.38 -6.12
CA ASN A 785 1.86 -7.33 -5.72
C ASN A 785 2.95 -7.50 -6.78
N LEU A 786 2.62 -7.33 -8.05
CA LEU A 786 3.60 -7.38 -9.16
C LEU A 786 4.52 -6.15 -9.22
N THR A 787 4.08 -5.01 -8.69
CA THR A 787 4.81 -3.73 -8.74
C THR A 787 5.59 -3.43 -7.46
N ARG A 788 5.47 -4.26 -6.42
CA ARG A 788 6.32 -4.15 -5.23
C ARG A 788 7.77 -4.50 -5.63
N PRO A 789 8.75 -3.61 -5.38
CA PRO A 789 10.15 -4.02 -5.48
C PRO A 789 10.36 -5.17 -4.51
N LYS A 790 10.83 -6.32 -5.01
CA LYS A 790 11.28 -7.40 -4.14
C LYS A 790 12.42 -6.86 -3.25
N PRO A 791 12.41 -7.18 -1.95
CA PRO A 791 13.40 -6.67 -0.99
C PRO A 791 14.84 -7.04 -1.40
#